data_AF-A0A928WVL7-F1
#
_entry.id   AF-A0A928WVL7-F1
#
_cell.length_a   1.000
_cell.length_b   1.000
_cell.length_c   1.000
_cell.angle_alpha   90.00
_cell.angle_beta   90.00
_cell.angle_gamma   90.00
#
_symmetry.space_group_name_H-M   'P 1'
#
loop_
_entity.id
_entity.type
_entity.pdbx_description
1 polymer ?
#
loop_
_entity_poly.entity_id
_entity_poly.type
_entity_poly.pdbx_seq_one_letter_code
_entity_poly.pdbx_strand_id
1 'polypeptide(L)'
;MNRAQLNIPNRFKTADEQIWQDQIKHNHRLRQAVRDRTPTSQDGTDILNCEFRRAAIASLTNTQPELYAAITLATGGAQLAMLTQYHWRRYEDDHQIALIEPNTPERRCPVGSARLDWPAWIKALCAGLITRNSEAIGMLCTPKSVEICALAPNTIDAFWPFLCSTLAATVVEPAAASAVITDTLTGLDQATIAERSLVDLKLRPLISLIEALLSKRSDTFNAALHKALSAHRQYHEQSEPYDWQNLLALEITALAALAVDRGLELTVESDYMPPALVTDSFPRTPSQVIDYFPQRGILSANEAHWFMDLQGFPRESRSHTLLDSDGQLIAQYKAHGAPTIPHAVLPFALLDSATATCPLALDAGQLVSLAETFASKVPANSSPTQQAQAKALLNEAINCVDAAIARIPPGQDAVAPESITSQQGIQLYQSEPGRFRRDRLVAYRSGLTTFLQSLDSNSTRANQSSPAIAKSTSSNQTATAISETSAQADAIAAIEIIRVQMMPLLEAIAKDSTGRVIEQLIPAEADYAKVFVSTAIEPARAGYDKLWKNPRPFKRPELNQTEISCYLAPAGMLQSENELSAAFPCGYRAIAPYLNPHRIWASWKYCASGQSAGLSFNGLVWLDDRWAWFPKPYRILKM
;
A
#
# COMPACT_ATOMS: atom_id res chain seq x y z
N MET A 1 35.00 -24.01 16.89
CA MET A 1 33.77 -23.50 17.53
C MET A 1 32.80 -24.66 17.63
N ASN A 2 32.42 -25.05 18.85
CA ASN A 2 31.45 -26.12 19.09
C ASN A 2 30.09 -25.71 18.53
N ARG A 3 29.63 -26.34 17.43
CA ARG A 3 28.23 -26.25 17.02
C ARG A 3 27.39 -26.84 18.15
N ALA A 4 26.48 -26.04 18.71
CA ALA A 4 25.48 -26.54 19.65
C ALA A 4 24.52 -27.44 18.87
N GLN A 5 24.86 -28.71 18.73
CA GLN A 5 23.93 -29.73 18.25
C GLN A 5 22.84 -29.87 19.30
N LEU A 6 21.65 -29.35 18.97
CA LEU A 6 20.42 -29.84 19.55
C LEU A 6 20.27 -31.30 19.13
N ASN A 7 20.84 -32.21 19.91
CA ASN A 7 20.58 -33.65 19.78
C ASN A 7 19.17 -33.90 20.34
N ILE A 8 18.17 -33.42 19.59
CA ILE A 8 16.76 -33.64 19.87
C ILE A 8 16.47 -35.09 19.50
N PRO A 9 16.00 -35.93 20.44
CA PRO A 9 15.71 -37.33 20.15
C PRO A 9 14.73 -37.47 18.97
N ASN A 10 15.02 -38.45 18.12
CA ASN A 10 14.32 -38.83 16.89
C ASN A 10 12.81 -38.50 16.88
N ARG A 11 12.38 -37.79 15.84
CA ARG A 11 10.97 -37.48 15.52
C ARG A 11 10.03 -38.69 15.59
N PHE A 12 10.52 -39.92 15.40
CA PHE A 12 9.72 -41.14 15.45
C PHE A 12 10.53 -42.40 15.82
N LYS A 13 9.81 -43.41 16.34
CA LYS A 13 10.23 -44.82 16.29
C LYS A 13 9.95 -45.34 14.88
N THR A 14 10.80 -46.21 14.37
CA THR A 14 10.73 -46.84 13.03
C THR A 14 9.41 -47.57 12.71
N ALA A 15 8.49 -47.73 13.65
CA ALA A 15 7.20 -48.41 13.47
C ALA A 15 6.13 -47.57 12.73
N ASP A 16 6.37 -46.27 12.49
CA ASP A 16 5.36 -45.32 11.98
C ASP A 16 5.49 -44.96 10.49
N GLU A 17 6.47 -45.53 9.76
CA GLU A 17 6.74 -45.19 8.36
C GLU A 17 5.56 -45.50 7.43
N GLN A 18 4.91 -46.66 7.61
CA GLN A 18 3.77 -47.08 6.79
C GLN A 18 2.59 -46.11 6.92
N ILE A 19 2.34 -45.59 8.12
CA ILE A 19 1.25 -44.63 8.37
C ILE A 19 1.49 -43.34 7.58
N TRP A 20 2.72 -42.82 7.59
CA TRP A 20 3.07 -41.61 6.83
C TRP A 20 3.00 -41.83 5.32
N GLN A 21 3.43 -42.99 4.82
CA GLN A 21 3.27 -43.35 3.41
C GLN A 21 1.79 -43.40 3.00
N ASP A 22 0.92 -43.94 3.86
CA ASP A 22 -0.51 -43.98 3.60
C ASP A 22 -1.16 -42.59 3.69
N GLN A 23 -0.66 -41.70 4.57
CA GLN A 23 -1.06 -40.29 4.57
C GLN A 23 -0.63 -39.54 3.30
N ILE A 24 0.57 -39.78 2.77
CA ILE A 24 1.02 -39.21 1.48
C ILE A 24 0.07 -39.68 0.36
N LYS A 25 -0.21 -40.98 0.27
CA LYS A 25 -1.16 -41.52 -0.72
C LYS A 25 -2.56 -40.92 -0.57
N HIS A 26 -3.04 -40.74 0.66
CA HIS A 26 -4.32 -40.10 0.92
C HIS A 26 -4.31 -38.63 0.48
N ASN A 27 -3.24 -37.89 0.75
CA ASN A 27 -3.08 -36.51 0.31
C ASN A 27 -3.06 -36.40 -1.22
N HIS A 28 -2.35 -37.29 -1.94
CA HIS A 28 -2.40 -37.35 -3.40
C HIS A 28 -3.83 -37.58 -3.92
N ARG A 29 -4.63 -38.44 -3.27
CA ARG A 29 -6.03 -38.63 -3.64
C ARG A 29 -6.87 -37.37 -3.43
N LEU A 30 -6.67 -36.65 -2.32
CA LEU A 30 -7.33 -35.36 -2.10
C LEU A 30 -6.93 -34.34 -3.16
N ARG A 31 -5.63 -34.24 -3.45
CA ARG A 31 -5.11 -33.34 -4.48
C ARG A 31 -5.66 -33.66 -5.86
N GLN A 32 -5.77 -34.95 -6.20
CA GLN A 32 -6.35 -35.43 -7.44
C GLN A 32 -7.85 -35.14 -7.51
N ALA A 33 -8.59 -35.33 -6.41
CA ALA A 33 -10.02 -34.98 -6.34
C ALA A 33 -10.26 -33.47 -6.58
N VAL A 34 -9.37 -32.60 -6.10
CA VAL A 34 -9.42 -31.16 -6.42
C VAL A 34 -9.18 -30.91 -7.91
N ARG A 35 -8.32 -31.69 -8.58
CA ARG A 35 -8.11 -31.55 -10.04
C ARG A 35 -9.30 -32.04 -10.85
N ASP A 36 -9.86 -33.17 -10.48
CA ASP A 36 -10.88 -33.86 -11.27
C ASP A 36 -12.28 -33.24 -11.13
N ARG A 37 -12.53 -32.49 -10.05
CA ARG A 37 -13.79 -31.75 -9.88
C ARG A 37 -13.84 -30.49 -10.74
N THR A 38 -15.06 -30.04 -11.05
CA THR A 38 -15.32 -28.72 -11.66
C THR A 38 -14.61 -27.62 -10.86
N PRO A 39 -13.90 -26.70 -11.52
CA PRO A 39 -13.20 -25.63 -10.83
C PRO A 39 -14.10 -24.76 -9.97
N THR A 40 -13.61 -24.46 -8.76
CA THR A 40 -14.29 -23.59 -7.81
C THR A 40 -13.34 -22.53 -7.28
N SER A 41 -13.87 -21.45 -6.73
CA SER A 41 -13.07 -20.41 -6.07
C SER A 41 -12.27 -20.92 -4.87
N GLN A 42 -12.68 -22.06 -4.29
CA GLN A 42 -12.04 -22.71 -3.15
C GLN A 42 -10.80 -23.52 -3.52
N ASP A 43 -10.59 -23.81 -4.81
CA ASP A 43 -9.51 -24.67 -5.27
C ASP A 43 -8.13 -24.17 -4.85
N GLY A 44 -7.88 -22.86 -4.84
CA GLY A 44 -6.60 -22.29 -4.38
C GLY A 44 -6.28 -22.68 -2.93
N THR A 45 -7.24 -22.52 -2.02
CA THR A 45 -7.11 -22.87 -0.60
C THR A 45 -7.00 -24.38 -0.40
N ASP A 46 -7.74 -25.18 -1.17
CA ASP A 46 -7.68 -26.64 -1.09
C ASP A 46 -6.31 -27.17 -1.58
N ILE A 47 -5.78 -26.59 -2.67
CA ILE A 47 -4.43 -26.88 -3.16
C ILE A 47 -3.39 -26.49 -2.11
N LEU A 48 -3.47 -25.26 -1.57
CA LEU A 48 -2.58 -24.77 -0.52
C LEU A 48 -2.50 -25.76 0.66
N ASN A 49 -3.66 -26.18 1.17
CA ASN A 49 -3.74 -27.10 2.31
C ASN A 49 -3.23 -28.51 1.98
N CYS A 50 -3.58 -29.05 0.80
CA CYS A 50 -3.08 -30.36 0.37
C CYS A 50 -1.55 -30.34 0.28
N GLU A 51 -1.00 -29.34 -0.42
CA GLU A 51 0.43 -29.24 -0.69
C GLU A 51 1.25 -28.94 0.57
N PHE A 52 0.73 -28.16 1.52
CA PHE A 52 1.41 -28.00 2.82
C PHE A 52 1.46 -29.29 3.62
N ARG A 53 0.35 -30.04 3.68
CA ARG A 53 0.35 -31.32 4.36
C ARG A 53 1.34 -32.29 3.69
N ARG A 54 1.41 -32.29 2.36
CA ARG A 54 2.39 -33.07 1.59
C ARG A 54 3.82 -32.68 1.91
N ALA A 55 4.12 -31.38 1.92
CA ALA A 55 5.44 -30.84 2.27
C ALA A 55 5.84 -31.23 3.70
N ALA A 56 4.93 -31.08 4.66
CA ALA A 56 5.18 -31.43 6.04
C ALA A 56 5.53 -32.92 6.21
N ILE A 57 4.79 -33.82 5.57
CA ILE A 57 5.08 -35.27 5.63
C ILE A 57 6.37 -35.61 4.86
N ALA A 58 6.58 -35.04 3.67
CA ALA A 58 7.79 -35.26 2.86
C ALA A 58 9.08 -34.79 3.56
N SER A 59 8.97 -33.81 4.48
CA SER A 59 10.10 -33.37 5.31
C SER A 59 10.58 -34.46 6.28
N LEU A 60 9.73 -35.43 6.64
CA LEU A 60 10.11 -36.58 7.47
C LEU A 60 10.83 -37.66 6.68
N THR A 61 10.32 -37.98 5.49
CA THR A 61 10.77 -39.13 4.69
C THR A 61 12.05 -38.84 3.91
N ASN A 62 12.65 -37.66 4.10
CA ASN A 62 13.81 -37.15 3.35
C ASN A 62 13.63 -37.25 1.83
N THR A 63 12.38 -37.19 1.36
CA THR A 63 12.04 -37.19 -0.07
C THR A 63 12.13 -35.77 -0.59
N GLN A 64 13.37 -35.28 -0.73
CA GLN A 64 13.66 -33.90 -1.10
C GLN A 64 12.91 -33.41 -2.35
N PRO A 65 12.84 -34.14 -3.47
CA PRO A 65 12.11 -33.69 -4.65
C PRO A 65 10.62 -33.44 -4.38
N GLU A 66 10.01 -34.29 -3.57
CA GLU A 66 8.59 -34.22 -3.20
C GLU A 66 8.33 -33.01 -2.30
N LEU A 67 9.20 -32.78 -1.31
CA LEU A 67 9.13 -31.62 -0.43
C LEU A 67 9.19 -30.31 -1.22
N TYR A 68 10.12 -30.21 -2.16
CA TYR A 68 10.33 -29.02 -2.98
C TYR A 68 9.19 -28.76 -3.95
N ALA A 69 8.70 -29.82 -4.60
CA ALA A 69 7.53 -29.72 -5.46
C ALA A 69 6.30 -29.26 -4.65
N ALA A 70 6.09 -29.84 -3.46
CA ALA A 70 4.95 -29.51 -2.61
C ALA A 70 4.97 -28.04 -2.15
N ILE A 71 6.10 -27.53 -1.63
CA ILE A 71 6.15 -26.14 -1.18
C ILE A 71 6.00 -25.13 -2.32
N THR A 72 6.45 -25.50 -3.53
CA THR A 72 6.30 -24.67 -4.74
C THR A 72 4.85 -24.64 -5.23
N LEU A 73 4.18 -25.78 -5.26
CA LEU A 73 2.76 -25.84 -5.61
C LEU A 73 1.87 -25.17 -4.55
N ALA A 74 2.23 -25.28 -3.26
CA ALA A 74 1.56 -24.57 -2.19
C ALA A 74 1.62 -23.04 -2.43
N THR A 75 2.76 -22.52 -2.87
CA THR A 75 2.90 -21.11 -3.24
C THR A 75 1.94 -20.72 -4.37
N GLY A 76 1.81 -21.54 -5.41
CA GLY A 76 0.85 -21.31 -6.49
C GLY A 76 -0.62 -21.35 -6.02
N GLY A 77 -0.98 -22.30 -5.16
CA GLY A 77 -2.31 -22.37 -4.54
C GLY A 77 -2.64 -21.14 -3.69
N ALA A 78 -1.66 -20.64 -2.93
CA ALA A 78 -1.77 -19.39 -2.18
C ALA A 78 -2.03 -18.18 -3.08
N GLN A 79 -1.28 -18.06 -4.18
CA GLN A 79 -1.47 -16.98 -5.15
C GLN A 79 -2.86 -17.03 -5.78
N LEU A 80 -3.31 -18.22 -6.18
CA LEU A 80 -4.66 -18.45 -6.70
C LEU A 80 -5.74 -18.03 -5.69
N ALA A 81 -5.65 -18.48 -4.44
CA ALA A 81 -6.62 -18.16 -3.39
C ALA A 81 -6.67 -16.65 -3.09
N MET A 82 -5.51 -15.99 -3.06
CA MET A 82 -5.41 -14.56 -2.80
C MET A 82 -6.11 -13.74 -3.90
N LEU A 83 -5.86 -14.09 -5.17
CA LEU A 83 -6.49 -13.41 -6.31
C LEU A 83 -8.00 -13.67 -6.39
N THR A 84 -8.45 -14.92 -6.22
CA THR A 84 -9.89 -15.22 -6.26
C THR A 84 -10.65 -14.46 -5.17
N GLN A 85 -10.06 -14.27 -3.99
CA GLN A 85 -10.64 -13.46 -2.91
C GLN A 85 -10.54 -11.95 -3.16
N TYR A 86 -9.44 -11.47 -3.75
CA TYR A 86 -9.24 -10.05 -4.05
C TYR A 86 -10.27 -9.52 -5.05
N HIS A 87 -10.57 -10.30 -6.10
CA HIS A 87 -11.51 -9.90 -7.15
C HIS A 87 -12.99 -10.09 -6.78
N TRP A 88 -13.30 -10.91 -5.78
CA TRP A 88 -14.69 -11.26 -5.39
C TRP A 88 -15.59 -10.06 -5.10
N ARG A 89 -15.04 -8.97 -4.56
CA ARG A 89 -15.83 -7.77 -4.26
C ARG A 89 -15.90 -6.76 -5.41
N ARG A 90 -15.13 -6.97 -6.48
CA ARG A 90 -14.90 -5.96 -7.53
C ARG A 90 -15.53 -6.30 -8.87
N TYR A 91 -15.66 -7.59 -9.18
CA TYR A 91 -16.11 -8.04 -10.50
C TYR A 91 -17.26 -9.03 -10.37
N GLU A 92 -18.19 -8.95 -11.33
CA GLU A 92 -19.33 -9.86 -11.50
C GLU A 92 -18.89 -11.21 -12.08
N ASP A 93 -19.86 -12.11 -12.26
CA ASP A 93 -19.71 -13.44 -12.85
C ASP A 93 -18.99 -13.35 -14.22
N ASP A 94 -18.06 -14.29 -14.47
CA ASP A 94 -17.14 -14.45 -15.63
C ASP A 94 -15.67 -14.07 -15.42
N HIS A 95 -15.30 -13.43 -14.31
CA HIS A 95 -13.89 -13.22 -13.96
C HIS A 95 -13.24 -14.55 -13.54
N GLN A 96 -12.10 -14.91 -14.13
CA GLN A 96 -11.42 -16.18 -13.87
C GLN A 96 -9.94 -15.97 -13.51
N ILE A 97 -9.44 -16.77 -12.57
CA ILE A 97 -8.02 -16.84 -12.24
C ILE A 97 -7.50 -18.22 -12.64
N ALA A 98 -6.43 -18.25 -13.43
CA ALA A 98 -5.82 -19.49 -13.86
C ALA A 98 -4.59 -19.83 -13.05
N LEU A 99 -4.46 -21.11 -12.68
CA LEU A 99 -3.23 -21.71 -12.15
C LEU A 99 -2.64 -22.63 -13.21
N ILE A 100 -1.38 -22.40 -13.55
CA ILE A 100 -0.59 -23.24 -14.45
C ILE A 100 0.54 -23.87 -13.63
N GLU A 101 0.39 -25.14 -13.30
CA GLU A 101 1.43 -25.89 -12.60
C GLU A 101 2.37 -26.58 -13.61
N PRO A 102 3.62 -26.88 -13.22
CA PRO A 102 4.57 -27.52 -14.11
C PRO A 102 4.04 -28.84 -14.68
N ASN A 103 4.08 -29.00 -16.00
CA ASN A 103 3.63 -30.20 -16.73
C ASN A 103 2.14 -30.54 -16.52
N THR A 104 1.31 -29.55 -16.20
CA THR A 104 -0.13 -29.73 -16.06
C THR A 104 -0.91 -28.78 -16.97
N PRO A 105 -2.12 -29.16 -17.40
CA PRO A 105 -3.03 -28.23 -18.07
C PRO A 105 -3.38 -27.04 -17.18
N GLU A 106 -3.65 -25.90 -17.82
CA GLU A 106 -4.18 -24.73 -17.16
C GLU A 106 -5.49 -25.04 -16.42
N ARG A 107 -5.59 -24.63 -15.15
CA ARG A 107 -6.81 -24.72 -14.36
C ARG A 107 -7.38 -23.33 -14.13
N ARG A 108 -8.52 -23.02 -14.75
CA ARG A 108 -9.25 -21.75 -14.54
C ARG A 108 -10.28 -21.90 -13.44
N CYS A 109 -10.14 -21.11 -12.39
CA CYS A 109 -11.06 -21.07 -11.26
C CYS A 109 -11.88 -19.78 -11.32
N PRO A 110 -13.18 -19.83 -11.04
CA PRO A 110 -13.98 -18.61 -10.92
C PRO A 110 -13.52 -17.81 -9.70
N VAL A 111 -13.64 -16.50 -9.78
CA VAL A 111 -13.57 -15.60 -8.62
C VAL A 111 -14.72 -15.94 -7.65
N GLY A 112 -14.51 -15.88 -6.34
CA GLY A 112 -15.54 -16.31 -5.39
C GLY A 112 -15.25 -15.98 -3.93
N SER A 113 -16.23 -16.26 -3.08
CA SER A 113 -16.17 -15.97 -1.64
C SER A 113 -15.22 -16.88 -0.83
N ALA A 114 -14.50 -17.79 -1.49
CA ALA A 114 -13.47 -18.61 -0.86
C ALA A 114 -12.46 -17.69 -0.14
N ARG A 115 -12.23 -17.96 1.14
CA ARG A 115 -11.39 -17.12 1.98
C ARG A 115 -10.12 -17.85 2.35
N LEU A 116 -9.03 -17.17 2.11
CA LEU A 116 -7.78 -17.34 2.81
C LEU A 116 -7.86 -16.40 4.02
N ASP A 117 -7.94 -17.01 5.22
CA ASP A 117 -7.98 -16.29 6.49
C ASP A 117 -6.56 -15.92 6.95
N TRP A 118 -6.45 -15.17 8.06
CA TRP A 118 -5.13 -14.74 8.57
C TRP A 118 -4.16 -15.90 8.87
N PRO A 119 -4.57 -17.01 9.53
CA PRO A 119 -3.70 -18.18 9.67
C PRO A 119 -3.23 -18.78 8.34
N ALA A 120 -4.12 -18.96 7.36
CA ALA A 120 -3.77 -19.46 6.04
C ALA A 120 -2.86 -18.47 5.27
N TRP A 121 -3.05 -17.17 5.47
CA TRP A 121 -2.19 -16.11 4.93
C TRP A 121 -0.76 -16.22 5.43
N ILE A 122 -0.56 -16.49 6.72
CA ILE A 122 0.81 -16.66 7.26
C ILE A 122 1.48 -17.85 6.58
N LYS A 123 0.77 -18.98 6.42
CA LYS A 123 1.30 -20.15 5.71
C LYS A 123 1.66 -19.80 4.27
N ALA A 124 0.75 -19.12 3.56
CA ALA A 124 0.97 -18.64 2.19
C ALA A 124 2.24 -17.78 2.07
N LEU A 125 2.41 -16.79 2.96
CA LEU A 125 3.61 -15.94 2.97
C LEU A 125 4.86 -16.79 3.25
N CYS A 126 4.80 -17.73 4.19
CA CYS A 126 5.93 -18.61 4.50
C CYS A 126 6.34 -19.47 3.31
N ALA A 127 5.39 -20.00 2.53
CA ALA A 127 5.69 -20.69 1.28
C ALA A 127 6.38 -19.78 0.27
N GLY A 128 5.87 -18.55 0.09
CA GLY A 128 6.50 -17.55 -0.76
C GLY A 128 7.94 -17.23 -0.35
N LEU A 129 8.21 -17.07 0.94
CA LEU A 129 9.55 -16.83 1.49
C LEU A 129 10.48 -18.04 1.30
N ILE A 130 10.02 -19.26 1.59
CA ILE A 130 10.82 -20.48 1.40
C ILE A 130 11.16 -20.69 -0.09
N THR A 131 10.21 -20.40 -0.98
CA THR A 131 10.42 -20.53 -2.43
C THR A 131 11.05 -19.31 -3.08
N ARG A 132 11.28 -18.22 -2.34
CA ARG A 132 11.78 -16.93 -2.86
C ARG A 132 10.98 -16.45 -4.06
N ASN A 133 9.68 -16.75 -4.07
CA ASN A 133 8.79 -16.33 -5.14
C ASN A 133 8.43 -14.86 -4.93
N SER A 134 9.17 -13.97 -5.60
CA SER A 134 9.00 -12.52 -5.47
C SER A 134 7.60 -12.04 -5.87
N GLU A 135 6.95 -12.70 -6.82
CA GLU A 135 5.56 -12.39 -7.22
C GLU A 135 4.58 -12.71 -6.10
N ALA A 136 4.71 -13.90 -5.48
CA ALA A 136 3.88 -14.28 -4.34
C ALA A 136 4.11 -13.35 -3.15
N ILE A 137 5.38 -13.05 -2.83
CA ILE A 137 5.73 -12.14 -1.73
C ILE A 137 5.17 -10.72 -1.99
N GLY A 138 5.40 -10.17 -3.18
CA GLY A 138 4.95 -8.83 -3.55
C GLY A 138 3.44 -8.69 -3.50
N MET A 139 2.69 -9.72 -3.89
CA MET A 139 1.24 -9.75 -3.74
C MET A 139 0.82 -9.87 -2.27
N LEU A 140 1.32 -10.87 -1.54
CA LEU A 140 0.85 -11.17 -0.18
C LEU A 140 1.16 -10.04 0.80
N CYS A 141 2.29 -9.36 0.66
CA CYS A 141 2.73 -8.30 1.57
C CYS A 141 2.06 -6.94 1.35
N THR A 142 1.07 -6.82 0.46
CA THR A 142 0.31 -5.56 0.35
C THR A 142 -0.65 -5.38 1.53
N PRO A 143 -0.92 -4.14 2.00
CA PRO A 143 -1.91 -3.89 3.04
C PRO A 143 -3.29 -4.44 2.68
N LYS A 144 -3.65 -4.39 1.38
CA LYS A 144 -4.95 -4.87 0.91
C LYS A 144 -5.08 -6.38 1.05
N SER A 145 -4.01 -7.14 0.78
CA SER A 145 -4.00 -8.60 0.98
C SER A 145 -4.22 -8.99 2.43
N VAL A 146 -3.68 -8.24 3.40
CA VAL A 146 -3.94 -8.47 4.83
C VAL A 146 -5.39 -8.13 5.20
N GLU A 147 -5.92 -7.03 4.67
CA GLU A 147 -7.29 -6.56 4.94
C GLU A 147 -8.35 -7.55 4.44
N ILE A 148 -8.19 -8.10 3.22
CA ILE A 148 -9.20 -9.00 2.66
C ILE A 148 -9.30 -10.34 3.39
N CYS A 149 -8.24 -10.76 4.10
CA CYS A 149 -8.22 -11.94 4.97
C CYS A 149 -9.02 -11.77 6.27
N ALA A 150 -9.64 -10.61 6.49
CA ALA A 150 -10.35 -10.32 7.73
C ALA A 150 -11.51 -11.28 8.01
N LEU A 151 -11.54 -11.74 9.26
CA LEU A 151 -12.65 -12.49 9.84
C LEU A 151 -13.48 -11.59 10.75
N ALA A 152 -14.68 -12.06 11.10
CA ALA A 152 -15.56 -11.31 11.98
C ALA A 152 -14.93 -11.17 13.40
N PRO A 153 -15.06 -10.02 14.09
CA PRO A 153 -14.40 -9.79 15.37
C PRO A 153 -14.73 -10.80 16.48
N ASN A 154 -15.84 -11.53 16.36
CA ASN A 154 -16.27 -12.57 17.30
C ASN A 154 -15.74 -13.97 16.96
N THR A 155 -15.05 -14.13 15.83
CA THR A 155 -14.51 -15.43 15.39
C THR A 155 -13.01 -15.57 15.64
N ILE A 156 -12.30 -14.45 15.83
CA ILE A 156 -10.86 -14.44 15.99
C ILE A 156 -10.38 -13.18 16.72
N ASP A 157 -9.27 -13.27 17.46
CA ASP A 157 -8.74 -12.14 18.22
C ASP A 157 -8.23 -10.98 17.33
N ALA A 158 -8.21 -9.77 17.89
CA ALA A 158 -7.79 -8.56 17.20
C ALA A 158 -6.29 -8.51 16.85
N PHE A 159 -5.45 -9.39 17.40
CA PHE A 159 -4.00 -9.37 17.13
C PHE A 159 -3.63 -9.87 15.73
N TRP A 160 -4.47 -10.68 15.09
CA TRP A 160 -4.16 -11.31 13.80
C TRP A 160 -3.79 -10.35 12.67
N PRO A 161 -4.55 -9.26 12.39
CA PRO A 161 -4.14 -8.28 11.40
C PRO A 161 -2.77 -7.66 11.73
N PHE A 162 -2.49 -7.35 13.01
CA PHE A 162 -1.19 -6.80 13.42
C PHE A 162 -0.05 -7.80 13.24
N LEU A 163 -0.28 -9.08 13.52
CA LEU A 163 0.69 -10.15 13.27
C LEU A 163 1.01 -10.30 11.78
N CYS A 164 -0.02 -10.30 10.91
CA CYS A 164 0.16 -10.34 9.46
C CYS A 164 0.91 -9.10 8.96
N SER A 165 0.55 -7.90 9.44
CA SER A 165 1.24 -6.65 9.11
C SER A 165 2.69 -6.63 9.61
N THR A 166 2.97 -7.18 10.79
CA THR A 166 4.34 -7.34 11.32
C THR A 166 5.17 -8.22 10.41
N LEU A 167 4.65 -9.37 9.97
CA LEU A 167 5.33 -10.27 9.04
C LEU A 167 5.54 -9.59 7.68
N ALA A 168 4.50 -8.94 7.12
CA ALA A 168 4.62 -8.22 5.85
C ALA A 168 5.68 -7.10 5.93
N ALA A 169 5.59 -6.22 6.93
CA ALA A 169 6.57 -5.15 7.15
C ALA A 169 7.98 -5.70 7.37
N THR A 170 8.13 -6.81 8.10
CA THR A 170 9.43 -7.46 8.28
C THR A 170 10.06 -7.87 6.95
N VAL A 171 9.24 -8.25 5.96
CA VAL A 171 9.69 -8.64 4.62
C VAL A 171 9.99 -7.42 3.74
N VAL A 172 9.03 -6.50 3.58
CA VAL A 172 9.10 -5.42 2.57
C VAL A 172 9.58 -4.07 3.12
N GLU A 173 9.39 -3.79 4.41
CA GLU A 173 9.74 -2.51 5.03
C GLU A 173 10.30 -2.69 6.46
N PRO A 174 11.52 -3.26 6.61
CA PRO A 174 12.05 -3.64 7.93
C PRO A 174 12.19 -2.48 8.92
N ALA A 175 12.33 -1.25 8.43
CA ALA A 175 12.42 -0.05 9.27
C ALA A 175 11.09 0.29 9.97
N ALA A 176 9.95 -0.02 9.33
CA ALA A 176 8.61 0.21 9.88
C ALA A 176 8.14 -0.93 10.79
N ALA A 177 8.70 -2.14 10.63
CA ALA A 177 8.27 -3.34 11.35
C ALA A 177 8.29 -3.20 12.88
N SER A 178 9.25 -2.44 13.44
CA SER A 178 9.38 -2.27 14.90
C SER A 178 8.17 -1.60 15.55
N ALA A 179 7.51 -0.68 14.85
CA ALA A 179 6.29 -0.03 15.36
C ALA A 179 5.14 -1.04 15.47
N VAL A 180 4.95 -1.85 14.42
CA VAL A 180 3.86 -2.84 14.34
C VAL A 180 4.02 -4.01 15.33
N ILE A 181 5.27 -4.35 15.68
CA ILE A 181 5.57 -5.38 16.70
C ILE A 181 4.96 -5.01 18.06
N THR A 182 5.04 -3.72 18.44
CA THR A 182 4.51 -3.25 19.73
C THR A 182 3.00 -3.43 19.80
N ASP A 183 2.29 -3.07 18.72
CA ASP A 183 0.84 -3.26 18.62
C ASP A 183 0.45 -4.75 18.62
N THR A 184 1.26 -5.58 17.94
CA THR A 184 1.05 -7.03 17.91
C THR A 184 1.17 -7.65 19.30
N LEU A 185 2.21 -7.29 20.06
CA LEU A 185 2.40 -7.78 21.43
C LEU A 185 1.26 -7.33 22.36
N THR A 186 0.82 -6.08 22.23
CA THR A 186 -0.32 -5.56 22.98
C THR A 186 -1.60 -6.34 22.66
N GLY A 187 -1.84 -6.64 21.38
CA GLY A 187 -2.96 -7.48 20.96
C GLY A 187 -2.87 -8.92 21.50
N LEU A 188 -1.67 -9.50 21.54
CA LEU A 188 -1.45 -10.85 22.11
C LEU A 188 -1.68 -10.88 23.63
N ASP A 189 -1.40 -9.80 24.35
CA ASP A 189 -1.70 -9.68 25.78
C ASP A 189 -3.22 -9.62 26.05
N GLN A 190 -3.99 -9.15 25.07
CA GLN A 190 -5.46 -9.02 25.14
C GLN A 190 -6.21 -10.19 24.48
N ALA A 191 -5.51 -11.23 24.02
CA ALA A 191 -6.13 -12.38 23.37
C ALA A 191 -7.10 -13.11 24.31
N THR A 192 -8.29 -13.43 23.80
CA THR A 192 -9.38 -14.11 24.52
C THR A 192 -9.89 -15.35 23.81
N ILE A 193 -9.72 -15.46 22.48
CA ILE A 193 -10.22 -16.58 21.66
C ILE A 193 -9.11 -17.63 21.47
N ALA A 194 -7.90 -17.20 21.14
CA ALA A 194 -6.75 -18.05 20.91
C ALA A 194 -6.32 -18.77 22.19
N GLU A 195 -5.96 -20.05 22.05
CA GLU A 195 -5.45 -20.82 23.17
C GLU A 195 -4.16 -20.21 23.73
N ARG A 196 -4.03 -20.21 25.06
CA ARG A 196 -2.87 -19.60 25.72
C ARG A 196 -1.55 -20.25 25.30
N SER A 197 -1.55 -21.57 25.08
CA SER A 197 -0.40 -22.32 24.59
C SER A 197 0.04 -21.86 23.19
N LEU A 198 -0.90 -21.57 22.29
CA LEU A 198 -0.62 -21.04 20.95
C LEU A 198 0.06 -19.66 21.05
N VAL A 199 -0.47 -18.78 21.89
CA VAL A 199 0.10 -17.43 22.10
C VAL A 199 1.51 -17.53 22.67
N ASP A 200 1.70 -18.27 23.76
CA ASP A 200 2.95 -18.26 24.52
C ASP A 200 4.05 -19.13 23.89
N LEU A 201 3.70 -20.23 23.21
CA LEU A 201 4.68 -21.17 22.65
C LEU A 201 4.86 -21.07 21.13
N LYS A 202 3.91 -20.51 20.37
CA LYS A 202 4.10 -20.25 18.93
C LYS A 202 4.27 -18.77 18.61
N LEU A 203 3.32 -17.92 19.00
CA LEU A 203 3.28 -16.53 18.51
C LEU A 203 4.35 -15.63 19.14
N ARG A 204 4.49 -15.63 20.48
CA ARG A 204 5.53 -14.81 21.13
C ARG A 204 6.96 -15.19 20.73
N PRO A 205 7.32 -16.50 20.64
CA PRO A 205 8.64 -16.88 20.15
C PRO A 205 8.86 -16.48 18.69
N LEU A 206 7.81 -16.52 17.86
CA LEU A 206 7.88 -16.03 16.47
C LEU A 206 8.15 -14.52 16.41
N ILE A 207 7.45 -13.70 17.22
CA ILE A 207 7.72 -12.26 17.32
C ILE A 207 9.15 -11.98 17.81
N SER A 208 9.62 -12.73 18.82
CA SER A 208 11.00 -12.60 19.31
C SER A 208 12.03 -12.94 18.22
N LEU A 209 11.73 -13.91 17.36
CA LEU A 209 12.56 -14.27 16.21
C LEU A 209 12.58 -13.16 15.15
N ILE A 210 11.44 -12.50 14.92
CA ILE A 210 11.34 -11.32 14.04
C ILE A 210 12.17 -10.15 14.58
N GLU A 211 12.06 -9.82 15.86
CA GLU A 211 12.88 -8.76 16.49
C GLU A 211 14.38 -9.06 16.34
N ALA A 212 14.77 -10.31 16.57
CA ALA A 212 16.15 -10.76 16.41
C ALA A 212 16.62 -10.64 14.95
N LEU A 213 15.78 -10.95 13.97
CA LEU A 213 16.05 -10.79 12.54
C LEU A 213 16.29 -9.32 12.19
N LEU A 214 15.45 -8.41 12.70
CA LEU A 214 15.57 -6.96 12.46
C LEU A 214 16.86 -6.37 13.05
N SER A 215 17.41 -6.98 14.11
CA SER A 215 18.69 -6.56 14.69
C SER A 215 19.91 -6.79 13.78
N LYS A 216 19.77 -7.63 12.74
CA LYS A 216 20.83 -8.01 11.79
C LYS A 216 22.09 -8.60 12.44
N ARG A 217 21.95 -9.23 13.62
CA ARG A 217 23.07 -9.90 14.34
C ARG A 217 22.86 -11.41 14.37
N SER A 218 23.78 -12.17 13.76
CA SER A 218 23.70 -13.64 13.70
C SER A 218 23.57 -14.28 15.08
N ASP A 219 24.34 -13.86 16.09
CA ASP A 219 24.28 -14.46 17.42
C ASP A 219 22.91 -14.28 18.09
N THR A 220 22.32 -13.08 17.93
CA THR A 220 20.99 -12.77 18.48
C THR A 220 19.92 -13.58 17.78
N PHE A 221 20.01 -13.67 16.45
CA PHE A 221 19.08 -14.47 15.65
C PHE A 221 19.16 -15.97 15.98
N ASN A 222 20.36 -16.55 16.04
CA ASN A 222 20.53 -17.97 16.37
C ASN A 222 20.03 -18.31 17.78
N ALA A 223 20.22 -17.43 18.76
CA ALA A 223 19.67 -17.61 20.10
C ALA A 223 18.13 -17.59 20.11
N ALA A 224 17.51 -16.67 19.37
CA ALA A 224 16.06 -16.61 19.22
C ALA A 224 15.51 -17.81 18.44
N LEU A 225 16.20 -18.23 17.38
CA LEU A 225 15.86 -19.39 16.54
C LEU A 225 15.84 -20.67 17.36
N HIS A 226 16.87 -20.91 18.17
CA HIS A 226 16.92 -22.05 19.08
C HIS A 226 15.72 -22.06 20.06
N LYS A 227 15.38 -20.90 20.64
CA LYS A 227 14.24 -20.77 21.55
C LYS A 227 12.91 -21.03 20.85
N ALA A 228 12.72 -20.48 19.65
CA ALA A 228 11.50 -20.68 18.86
C ALA A 228 11.30 -22.14 18.48
N LEU A 229 12.36 -22.84 18.05
CA LEU A 229 12.30 -24.28 17.73
C LEU A 229 11.99 -25.14 18.97
N SER A 230 12.58 -24.78 20.12
CA SER A 230 12.30 -25.47 21.39
C SER A 230 10.83 -25.29 21.81
N ALA A 231 10.30 -24.07 21.68
CA ALA A 231 8.91 -23.76 22.01
C ALA A 231 7.92 -24.43 21.03
N HIS A 232 8.25 -24.46 19.73
CA HIS A 232 7.47 -25.21 18.72
C HIS A 232 7.36 -26.69 19.07
N ARG A 233 8.48 -27.33 19.45
CA ARG A 233 8.48 -28.71 19.93
C ARG A 233 7.56 -28.86 21.15
N GLN A 234 7.74 -28.03 22.17
CA GLN A 234 6.94 -28.09 23.40
C GLN A 234 5.44 -27.94 23.13
N TYR A 235 5.06 -27.03 22.23
CA TYR A 235 3.66 -26.85 21.82
C TYR A 235 3.07 -28.14 21.23
N HIS A 236 3.85 -28.83 20.40
CA HIS A 236 3.41 -30.04 19.72
C HIS A 236 3.59 -31.35 20.51
N GLU A 237 4.27 -31.34 21.66
CA GLU A 237 4.35 -32.50 22.56
C GLU A 237 2.98 -32.93 23.11
N GLN A 238 2.01 -32.02 23.12
CA GLN A 238 0.63 -32.26 23.56
C GLN A 238 -0.34 -32.51 22.39
N SER A 239 0.13 -32.47 21.14
CA SER A 239 -0.71 -32.69 19.97
C SER A 239 -1.09 -34.16 19.80
N GLU A 240 -2.19 -34.40 19.07
CA GLU A 240 -2.60 -35.74 18.67
C GLU A 240 -1.45 -36.47 17.93
N PRO A 241 -1.29 -37.79 18.15
CA PRO A 241 -0.41 -38.60 17.32
C PRO A 241 -0.71 -38.38 15.84
N TYR A 242 0.35 -38.19 15.05
CA TYR A 242 0.27 -38.00 13.60
C TYR A 242 -0.36 -36.68 13.10
N ASP A 243 -0.38 -35.63 13.93
CA ASP A 243 -0.62 -34.27 13.43
C ASP A 243 0.52 -33.83 12.49
N TRP A 244 0.20 -33.59 11.23
CA TRP A 244 1.19 -33.19 10.23
C TRP A 244 1.73 -31.77 10.49
N GLN A 245 1.04 -30.93 11.27
CA GLN A 245 1.48 -29.56 11.57
C GLN A 245 2.72 -29.53 12.47
N ASN A 246 2.97 -30.60 13.22
CA ASN A 246 4.18 -30.83 14.00
C ASN A 246 5.41 -31.06 13.10
N LEU A 247 5.23 -31.54 11.87
CA LEU A 247 6.32 -32.08 11.07
C LEU A 247 7.15 -31.02 10.35
N LEU A 248 6.75 -29.75 10.36
CA LEU A 248 7.54 -28.68 9.75
C LEU A 248 7.24 -27.40 10.50
N ALA A 249 8.28 -26.80 11.10
CA ALA A 249 8.17 -25.49 11.72
C ALA A 249 8.17 -24.41 10.62
N LEU A 250 7.08 -24.35 9.86
CA LEU A 250 6.97 -23.59 8.61
C LEU A 250 7.33 -22.11 8.80
N GLU A 251 6.75 -21.47 9.80
CA GLU A 251 6.95 -20.04 10.08
C GLU A 251 8.39 -19.74 10.48
N ILE A 252 8.99 -20.61 11.30
CA ILE A 252 10.38 -20.51 11.73
C ILE A 252 11.32 -20.74 10.53
N THR A 253 11.03 -21.73 9.70
CA THR A 253 11.80 -22.08 8.50
C THR A 253 11.80 -20.92 7.51
N ALA A 254 10.65 -20.26 7.31
CA ALA A 254 10.53 -19.11 6.43
C ALA A 254 11.33 -17.88 6.93
N LEU A 255 11.33 -17.62 8.24
CA LEU A 255 12.14 -16.53 8.80
C LEU A 255 13.64 -16.86 8.79
N ALA A 256 14.03 -18.12 8.97
CA ALA A 256 15.41 -18.57 8.81
C ALA A 256 15.87 -18.43 7.36
N ALA A 257 15.01 -18.78 6.38
CA ALA A 257 15.24 -18.53 4.97
C ALA A 257 15.49 -17.04 4.69
N LEU A 258 14.61 -16.16 5.18
CA LEU A 258 14.77 -14.72 5.04
C LEU A 258 16.04 -14.18 5.74
N ALA A 259 16.44 -14.78 6.87
CA ALA A 259 17.67 -14.43 7.57
C ALA A 259 18.91 -14.72 6.72
N VAL A 260 18.97 -15.90 6.10
CA VAL A 260 20.05 -16.28 5.17
C VAL A 260 20.08 -15.34 3.97
N ASP A 261 18.93 -15.03 3.39
CA ASP A 261 18.82 -14.11 2.25
C ASP A 261 19.28 -12.68 2.62
N ARG A 262 19.28 -12.33 3.91
CA ARG A 262 19.80 -11.08 4.49
C ARG A 262 21.25 -11.16 4.97
N GLY A 263 21.94 -12.27 4.71
CA GLY A 263 23.34 -12.48 5.03
C GLY A 263 23.61 -12.89 6.48
N LEU A 264 22.60 -13.35 7.23
CA LEU A 264 22.81 -13.91 8.57
C LEU A 264 23.29 -15.36 8.48
N GLU A 265 24.42 -15.62 9.12
CA GLU A 265 24.94 -16.98 9.30
C GLU A 265 24.09 -17.77 10.31
N LEU A 266 23.70 -18.98 9.93
CA LEU A 266 22.95 -19.90 10.79
C LEU A 266 23.87 -20.98 11.37
N THR A 267 23.75 -21.22 12.68
CA THR A 267 24.49 -22.25 13.41
C THR A 267 23.59 -23.28 14.06
N VAL A 268 22.27 -23.08 14.02
CA VAL A 268 21.27 -23.98 14.60
C VAL A 268 20.83 -25.00 13.56
N GLU A 269 20.94 -26.28 13.90
CA GLU A 269 20.44 -27.41 13.11
C GLU A 269 19.18 -27.98 13.80
N SER A 270 18.16 -28.35 13.03
CA SER A 270 16.92 -28.94 13.57
C SER A 270 16.18 -29.75 12.52
N ASP A 271 15.65 -30.91 12.92
CA ASP A 271 14.82 -31.74 12.05
C ASP A 271 13.49 -31.05 11.66
N TYR A 272 13.04 -30.06 12.44
CA TYR A 272 11.85 -29.25 12.13
C TYR A 272 12.09 -28.20 11.05
N MET A 273 13.35 -27.99 10.66
CA MET A 273 13.78 -26.95 9.74
C MET A 273 14.77 -27.56 8.73
N PRO A 274 14.27 -28.25 7.68
CA PRO A 274 15.13 -28.88 6.68
C PRO A 274 16.10 -27.86 6.07
N PRO A 275 17.43 -28.09 6.13
CA PRO A 275 18.42 -27.09 5.71
C PRO A 275 18.19 -26.58 4.29
N ALA A 276 17.81 -27.48 3.39
CA ALA A 276 17.59 -27.15 1.99
C ALA A 276 16.41 -26.20 1.74
N LEU A 277 15.43 -26.08 2.64
CA LEU A 277 14.37 -25.06 2.52
C LEU A 277 14.86 -23.69 2.99
N VAL A 278 15.84 -23.68 3.88
CA VAL A 278 16.44 -22.47 4.43
C VAL A 278 17.50 -21.92 3.49
N THR A 279 18.31 -22.79 2.89
CA THR A 279 19.33 -22.42 1.90
C THR A 279 18.74 -22.33 0.50
N ASP A 280 19.33 -21.51 -0.37
CA ASP A 280 18.90 -21.30 -1.77
C ASP A 280 19.16 -22.52 -2.69
N SER A 281 19.17 -23.74 -2.14
CA SER A 281 19.82 -24.90 -2.73
C SER A 281 18.88 -25.90 -3.38
N PHE A 282 17.60 -25.57 -3.59
CA PHE A 282 16.63 -26.48 -4.17
C PHE A 282 16.02 -25.96 -5.48
N PRO A 283 15.72 -26.86 -6.44
CA PRO A 283 15.12 -26.45 -7.71
C PRO A 283 13.70 -25.93 -7.49
N ARG A 284 13.42 -24.77 -8.08
CA ARG A 284 12.11 -24.12 -8.03
C ARG A 284 11.52 -24.12 -9.42
N THR A 285 10.39 -24.80 -9.56
CA THR A 285 9.59 -24.71 -10.79
C THR A 285 8.27 -24.04 -10.41
N PRO A 286 8.24 -22.69 -10.33
CA PRO A 286 7.09 -21.96 -9.82
C PRO A 286 5.86 -22.22 -10.70
N SER A 287 4.70 -22.37 -10.06
CA SER A 287 3.43 -22.26 -10.77
C SER A 287 3.25 -20.83 -11.25
N GLN A 288 2.62 -20.65 -12.40
CA GLN A 288 2.18 -19.34 -12.87
C GLN A 288 0.72 -19.14 -12.48
N VAL A 289 0.40 -17.92 -12.05
CA VAL A 289 -0.99 -17.52 -11.81
C VAL A 289 -1.31 -16.34 -12.71
N ILE A 290 -2.36 -16.50 -13.51
CA ILE A 290 -2.78 -15.53 -14.53
C ILE A 290 -4.19 -15.08 -14.22
N ASP A 291 -4.38 -13.77 -14.15
CA ASP A 291 -5.68 -13.14 -13.98
C ASP A 291 -6.35 -12.90 -15.35
N TYR A 292 -7.48 -13.57 -15.61
CA TYR A 292 -8.25 -13.39 -16.83
C TYR A 292 -9.43 -12.45 -16.57
N PHE A 293 -9.28 -11.21 -17.06
CA PHE A 293 -10.33 -10.22 -16.96
C PHE A 293 -11.48 -10.56 -17.91
N PRO A 294 -12.74 -10.26 -17.51
CA PRO A 294 -13.87 -10.36 -18.42
C PRO A 294 -13.68 -9.39 -19.59
N GLN A 295 -14.22 -9.74 -20.76
CA GLN A 295 -14.16 -8.88 -21.93
C GLN A 295 -14.83 -7.53 -21.67
N ARG A 296 -14.15 -6.45 -22.05
CA ARG A 296 -14.66 -5.08 -21.93
C ARG A 296 -14.65 -4.38 -23.28
N GLY A 297 -15.58 -3.46 -23.48
CA GLY A 297 -15.61 -2.60 -24.65
C GLY A 297 -14.68 -1.39 -24.49
N ILE A 298 -13.97 -1.03 -25.56
CA ILE A 298 -13.23 0.24 -25.62
C ILE A 298 -13.65 1.04 -26.85
N LEU A 299 -13.76 2.36 -26.65
CA LEU A 299 -14.07 3.32 -27.73
C LEU A 299 -12.80 3.93 -28.35
N SER A 300 -11.66 3.75 -27.70
CA SER A 300 -10.35 4.15 -28.21
C SER A 300 -9.25 3.26 -27.64
N ALA A 301 -8.10 3.20 -28.32
CA ALA A 301 -6.94 2.46 -27.81
C ALA A 301 -6.46 2.98 -26.44
N ASN A 302 -6.64 4.27 -26.15
CA ASN A 302 -6.24 4.86 -24.87
C ASN A 302 -7.03 4.29 -23.70
N GLU A 303 -8.32 3.94 -23.88
CA GLU A 303 -9.14 3.39 -22.79
C GLU A 303 -8.58 2.06 -22.26
N ALA A 304 -8.00 1.21 -23.13
CA ALA A 304 -7.32 0.00 -22.68
C ALA A 304 -6.11 0.32 -21.79
N HIS A 305 -5.31 1.31 -22.19
CA HIS A 305 -4.15 1.74 -21.42
C HIS A 305 -4.54 2.38 -20.09
N TRP A 306 -5.57 3.22 -20.07
CA TRP A 306 -6.09 3.83 -18.85
C TRP A 306 -6.71 2.81 -17.90
N PHE A 307 -7.43 1.81 -18.42
CA PHE A 307 -7.92 0.69 -17.61
C PHE A 307 -6.77 -0.03 -16.92
N MET A 308 -5.72 -0.38 -17.66
CA MET A 308 -4.53 -1.02 -17.09
C MET A 308 -3.74 -0.09 -16.17
N ASP A 309 -3.74 1.23 -16.40
CA ASP A 309 -3.15 2.22 -15.48
C ASP A 309 -3.88 2.18 -14.12
N LEU A 310 -5.22 2.07 -14.11
CA LEU A 310 -6.01 1.92 -12.87
C LEU A 310 -5.75 0.61 -12.15
N GLN A 311 -5.47 -0.47 -12.87
CA GLN A 311 -5.05 -1.74 -12.26
C GLN A 311 -3.60 -1.72 -11.77
N GLY A 312 -2.83 -0.68 -12.10
CA GLY A 312 -1.45 -0.50 -11.65
C GLY A 312 -0.40 -1.25 -12.49
N PHE A 313 -0.76 -1.74 -13.67
CA PHE A 313 0.24 -2.35 -14.57
C PHE A 313 1.19 -1.26 -15.09
N PRO A 314 2.52 -1.47 -15.13
CA PRO A 314 3.43 -0.60 -15.87
C PRO A 314 3.08 -0.56 -17.37
N ARG A 315 3.45 0.51 -18.11
CA ARG A 315 3.13 0.61 -19.55
C ARG A 315 4.07 -0.25 -20.40
N GLU A 316 5.32 -0.34 -19.97
CA GLU A 316 6.39 -1.14 -20.58
C GLU A 316 6.17 -2.66 -20.44
N SER A 317 5.33 -3.09 -19.50
CA SER A 317 5.01 -4.51 -19.26
C SER A 317 3.79 -5.00 -20.04
N ARG A 318 3.25 -4.18 -20.96
CA ARG A 318 2.05 -4.47 -21.73
C ARG A 318 2.42 -4.89 -23.14
N SER A 319 1.74 -5.92 -23.64
CA SER A 319 1.77 -6.32 -25.04
C SER A 319 0.36 -6.69 -25.47
N HIS A 320 0.04 -6.57 -26.75
CA HIS A 320 -1.26 -7.01 -27.24
C HIS A 320 -1.17 -7.65 -28.62
N THR A 321 -2.19 -8.45 -28.91
CA THR A 321 -2.47 -9.00 -30.24
C THR A 321 -3.90 -8.68 -30.61
N LEU A 322 -4.16 -8.47 -31.90
CA LEU A 322 -5.51 -8.31 -32.43
C LEU A 322 -6.06 -9.68 -32.84
N LEU A 323 -7.26 -10.00 -32.39
CA LEU A 323 -7.97 -11.24 -32.68
C LEU A 323 -9.32 -10.89 -33.31
N ASP A 324 -9.73 -11.65 -34.33
CA ASP A 324 -11.11 -11.62 -34.84
C ASP A 324 -11.88 -12.75 -34.14
N SER A 325 -12.94 -12.40 -33.42
CA SER A 325 -13.84 -13.35 -32.75
C SER A 325 -15.27 -13.02 -33.13
N ASP A 326 -15.91 -13.91 -33.89
CA ASP A 326 -17.29 -13.76 -34.36
C ASP A 326 -17.57 -12.44 -35.10
N GLY A 327 -16.58 -11.94 -35.85
CA GLY A 327 -16.68 -10.67 -36.59
C GLY A 327 -16.47 -9.42 -35.72
N GLN A 328 -16.12 -9.59 -34.44
CA GLN A 328 -15.70 -8.52 -33.55
C GLN A 328 -14.18 -8.52 -33.40
N LEU A 329 -13.56 -7.35 -33.60
CA LEU A 329 -12.13 -7.18 -33.40
C LEU A 329 -11.84 -7.00 -31.90
N ILE A 330 -11.01 -7.88 -31.34
CA ILE A 330 -10.60 -7.89 -29.93
C ILE A 330 -9.11 -7.59 -29.83
N ALA A 331 -8.76 -6.55 -29.07
CA ALA A 331 -7.39 -6.32 -28.62
C ALA A 331 -7.15 -7.10 -27.32
N GLN A 332 -6.46 -8.24 -27.41
CA GLN A 332 -6.10 -9.05 -26.24
C GLN A 332 -4.75 -8.60 -25.69
N TYR A 333 -4.76 -7.98 -24.51
CA TYR A 333 -3.56 -7.56 -23.82
C TYR A 333 -3.04 -8.65 -22.89
N LYS A 334 -1.72 -8.75 -22.81
CA LYS A 334 -0.98 -9.41 -21.72
C LYS A 334 -0.24 -8.34 -20.95
N ALA A 335 -0.44 -8.28 -19.64
CA ALA A 335 0.19 -7.32 -18.76
C ALA A 335 0.76 -8.03 -17.52
N HIS A 336 1.83 -7.48 -16.95
CA HIS A 336 2.46 -8.04 -15.75
C HIS A 336 3.02 -6.96 -14.82
N GLY A 337 3.25 -7.32 -13.56
CA GLY A 337 3.90 -6.44 -12.57
C GLY A 337 2.99 -5.40 -11.92
N ALA A 338 1.67 -5.56 -11.94
CA ALA A 338 0.79 -4.75 -11.12
C ALA A 338 0.90 -5.15 -9.63
N PRO A 339 0.66 -4.23 -8.69
CA PRO A 339 0.49 -4.60 -7.29
C PRO A 339 -0.61 -5.65 -7.17
N THR A 340 -0.37 -6.72 -6.42
CA THR A 340 -1.28 -7.87 -6.22
C THR A 340 -1.60 -8.74 -7.45
N ILE A 341 -1.39 -8.26 -8.68
CA ILE A 341 -1.73 -9.00 -9.91
C ILE A 341 -0.44 -9.22 -10.73
N PRO A 342 0.23 -10.38 -10.58
CA PRO A 342 1.53 -10.60 -11.21
C PRO A 342 1.43 -10.69 -12.74
N HIS A 343 0.41 -11.39 -13.26
CA HIS A 343 0.17 -11.57 -14.70
C HIS A 343 -1.33 -11.45 -14.98
N ALA A 344 -1.69 -10.80 -16.08
CA ALA A 344 -3.07 -10.66 -16.50
C ALA A 344 -3.25 -10.77 -18.02
N VAL A 345 -4.41 -11.26 -18.42
CA VAL A 345 -4.93 -11.25 -19.78
C VAL A 345 -6.21 -10.42 -19.81
N LEU A 346 -6.23 -9.39 -20.65
CA LEU A 346 -7.32 -8.42 -20.74
C LEU A 346 -7.83 -8.32 -22.18
N PRO A 347 -8.99 -8.92 -22.50
CA PRO A 347 -9.61 -8.79 -23.81
C PRO A 347 -10.45 -7.50 -23.89
N PHE A 348 -10.12 -6.64 -24.86
CA PHE A 348 -10.91 -5.45 -25.16
C PHE A 348 -11.55 -5.52 -26.54
N ALA A 349 -12.88 -5.53 -26.59
CA ALA A 349 -13.62 -5.39 -27.84
C ALA A 349 -13.51 -3.96 -28.36
N LEU A 350 -13.12 -3.80 -29.63
CA LEU A 350 -13.12 -2.51 -30.30
C LEU A 350 -14.54 -2.18 -30.74
N LEU A 351 -15.12 -1.17 -30.12
CA LEU A 351 -16.52 -0.83 -30.35
C LEU A 351 -16.64 0.31 -31.37
N ASP A 352 -17.42 0.05 -32.41
CA ASP A 352 -18.05 1.11 -33.18
C ASP A 352 -19.29 1.57 -32.41
N SER A 353 -19.46 2.89 -32.27
CA SER A 353 -20.36 3.57 -31.34
C SER A 353 -21.88 3.22 -31.40
N ALA A 354 -22.29 2.24 -32.21
CA ALA A 354 -23.69 1.90 -32.48
C ALA A 354 -24.18 0.56 -31.89
N THR A 355 -23.31 -0.40 -31.51
CA THR A 355 -23.75 -1.78 -31.22
C THR A 355 -22.94 -2.52 -30.14
N ALA A 356 -22.63 -1.86 -29.02
CA ALA A 356 -21.86 -2.47 -27.94
C ALA A 356 -22.68 -3.47 -27.12
N THR A 357 -22.31 -4.75 -27.14
CA THR A 357 -22.92 -5.83 -26.35
C THR A 357 -22.20 -6.11 -25.03
N CYS A 358 -20.98 -5.57 -24.85
CA CYS A 358 -20.18 -5.74 -23.63
C CYS A 358 -20.04 -4.43 -22.84
N PRO A 359 -19.90 -4.49 -21.51
CA PRO A 359 -19.69 -3.30 -20.69
C PRO A 359 -18.40 -2.58 -21.07
N LEU A 360 -18.42 -1.25 -21.06
CA LEU A 360 -17.23 -0.45 -21.31
C LEU A 360 -16.16 -0.70 -20.25
N ALA A 361 -14.89 -0.59 -20.64
CA ALA A 361 -13.74 -0.77 -19.75
C ALA A 361 -13.74 0.28 -18.63
N LEU A 362 -14.08 1.53 -18.97
CA LEU A 362 -14.12 2.66 -18.06
C LEU A 362 -15.48 3.34 -18.13
N ASP A 363 -16.03 3.72 -16.99
CA ASP A 363 -17.16 4.67 -16.92
C ASP A 363 -16.68 6.13 -16.87
N ALA A 364 -17.62 7.08 -16.92
CA ALA A 364 -17.28 8.50 -16.88
C ALA A 364 -16.63 8.94 -15.56
N GLY A 365 -16.99 8.30 -14.44
CA GLY A 365 -16.41 8.59 -13.12
C GLY A 365 -14.93 8.22 -13.04
N GLN A 366 -14.57 7.04 -13.55
CA GLN A 366 -13.17 6.62 -13.65
C GLN A 366 -12.36 7.50 -14.60
N LEU A 367 -12.95 7.89 -15.74
CA LEU A 367 -12.30 8.81 -16.68
C LEU A 367 -11.99 10.18 -16.04
N VAL A 368 -12.93 10.76 -15.29
CA VAL A 368 -12.71 12.02 -14.57
C VAL A 368 -11.63 11.86 -13.48
N SER A 369 -11.68 10.77 -12.71
CA SER A 369 -10.67 10.49 -11.68
C SER A 369 -9.26 10.27 -12.25
N LEU A 370 -9.15 9.61 -13.40
CA LEU A 370 -7.89 9.48 -14.14
C LEU A 370 -7.38 10.82 -14.63
N ALA A 371 -8.26 11.67 -15.17
CA ALA A 371 -7.87 13.01 -15.60
C ALA A 371 -7.25 13.82 -14.47
N GLU A 372 -7.85 13.78 -13.28
CA GLU A 372 -7.34 14.41 -12.07
C GLU A 372 -6.01 13.80 -11.62
N THR A 373 -5.86 12.48 -11.70
CA THR A 373 -4.63 11.78 -11.36
C THR A 373 -3.48 12.10 -12.31
N PHE A 374 -3.75 12.28 -13.60
CA PHE A 374 -2.73 12.70 -14.55
C PHE A 374 -2.37 14.17 -14.38
N ALA A 375 -3.36 15.04 -14.19
CA ALA A 375 -3.15 16.45 -13.93
C ALA A 375 -2.31 16.66 -12.65
N SER A 376 -2.63 15.95 -11.55
CA SER A 376 -1.93 16.04 -10.27
C SER A 376 -0.45 15.65 -10.33
N LYS A 377 -0.06 14.79 -11.28
CA LYS A 377 1.33 14.35 -11.49
C LYS A 377 2.13 15.28 -12.40
N VAL A 378 1.48 16.24 -13.06
CA VAL A 378 2.17 17.21 -13.93
C VAL A 378 3.20 17.91 -13.08
N PRO A 379 4.39 18.25 -13.60
CA PRO A 379 5.33 19.03 -12.84
C PRO A 379 5.21 20.62 -12.96
N ALA A 380 5.16 21.46 -11.88
CA ALA A 380 5.07 22.95 -11.88
C ALA A 380 6.28 23.72 -12.45
N ASN A 381 7.52 23.25 -12.27
CA ASN A 381 8.74 24.02 -12.59
C ASN A 381 9.63 23.32 -13.65
N SER A 382 9.11 22.38 -14.41
CA SER A 382 9.81 21.40 -15.26
C SER A 382 11.13 21.81 -15.95
N SER A 383 12.18 20.99 -15.76
CA SER A 383 13.32 20.91 -16.70
C SER A 383 12.82 20.50 -18.09
N PRO A 384 13.60 20.68 -19.18
CA PRO A 384 13.14 20.32 -20.52
C PRO A 384 12.60 18.89 -20.64
N THR A 385 13.25 17.91 -20.00
CA THR A 385 12.81 16.50 -19.99
C THR A 385 11.48 16.34 -19.23
N GLN A 386 11.31 17.04 -18.11
CA GLN A 386 10.04 17.02 -17.36
C GLN A 386 8.95 17.83 -18.05
N GLN A 387 9.28 18.77 -18.94
CA GLN A 387 8.27 19.48 -19.73
C GLN A 387 7.64 18.52 -20.74
N ALA A 388 8.43 17.64 -21.36
CA ALA A 388 7.89 16.59 -22.22
C ALA A 388 6.94 15.66 -21.45
N GLN A 389 7.34 15.24 -20.24
CA GLN A 389 6.50 14.43 -19.36
C GLN A 389 5.23 15.17 -18.89
N ALA A 390 5.35 16.44 -18.51
CA ALA A 390 4.23 17.30 -18.16
C ALA A 390 3.20 17.41 -19.28
N LYS A 391 3.69 17.65 -20.51
CA LYS A 391 2.84 17.72 -21.70
C LYS A 391 2.15 16.39 -21.98
N ALA A 392 2.86 15.28 -21.85
CA ALA A 392 2.27 13.94 -22.00
C ALA A 392 1.15 13.71 -20.97
N LEU A 393 1.38 14.01 -19.70
CA LEU A 393 0.38 13.86 -18.63
C LEU A 393 -0.84 14.78 -18.84
N LEU A 394 -0.64 16.03 -19.25
CA LEU A 394 -1.76 16.95 -19.55
C LEU A 394 -2.57 16.48 -20.75
N ASN A 395 -1.92 15.95 -21.79
CA ASN A 395 -2.62 15.37 -22.94
C ASN A 395 -3.45 14.16 -22.53
N GLU A 396 -2.92 13.27 -21.69
CA GLU A 396 -3.67 12.14 -21.13
C GLU A 396 -4.88 12.62 -20.32
N ALA A 397 -4.70 13.63 -19.47
CA ALA A 397 -5.79 14.22 -18.70
C ALA A 397 -6.90 14.81 -19.60
N ILE A 398 -6.52 15.57 -20.63
CA ILE A 398 -7.47 16.14 -21.59
C ILE A 398 -8.22 15.03 -22.33
N ASN A 399 -7.52 14.00 -22.80
CA ASN A 399 -8.11 12.88 -23.51
C ASN A 399 -9.12 12.10 -22.63
N CYS A 400 -8.83 11.93 -21.34
CA CYS A 400 -9.78 11.35 -20.39
C CYS A 400 -11.05 12.21 -20.24
N VAL A 401 -10.91 13.54 -20.13
CA VAL A 401 -12.06 14.44 -20.05
C VAL A 401 -12.87 14.43 -21.36
N ASP A 402 -12.20 14.38 -22.51
CA ASP A 402 -12.87 14.25 -23.82
C ASP A 402 -13.68 12.95 -23.92
N ALA A 403 -13.10 11.83 -23.47
CA ALA A 403 -13.82 10.56 -23.40
C ALA A 403 -15.01 10.64 -22.44
N ALA A 404 -14.89 11.32 -21.30
CA ALA A 404 -16.00 11.53 -20.35
C ALA A 404 -17.12 12.40 -20.94
N ILE A 405 -16.78 13.48 -21.65
CA ILE A 405 -17.75 14.33 -22.37
C ILE A 405 -18.49 13.51 -23.43
N ALA A 406 -17.79 12.62 -24.14
CA ALA A 406 -18.41 11.73 -25.12
C ALA A 406 -19.40 10.73 -24.51
N ARG A 407 -19.39 10.51 -23.18
CA ARG A 407 -20.40 9.70 -22.47
C ARG A 407 -21.70 10.44 -22.18
N ILE A 408 -21.77 11.76 -22.42
CA ILE A 408 -23.01 12.52 -22.26
C ILE A 408 -23.93 12.20 -23.45
N PRO A 409 -25.14 11.64 -23.21
CA PRO A 409 -26.04 11.30 -24.30
C PRO A 409 -26.38 12.52 -25.18
N PRO A 410 -26.63 12.34 -26.49
CA PRO A 410 -27.07 13.42 -27.36
C PRO A 410 -28.31 14.13 -26.81
N GLY A 411 -28.28 15.46 -26.75
CA GLY A 411 -29.38 16.28 -26.20
C GLY A 411 -29.44 16.36 -24.68
N GLN A 412 -28.50 15.73 -23.95
CA GLN A 412 -28.37 15.84 -22.50
C GLN A 412 -27.23 16.78 -22.08
N ASP A 413 -27.36 17.34 -20.89
CA ASP A 413 -26.41 18.29 -20.28
C ASP A 413 -25.49 17.65 -19.23
N ALA A 414 -25.67 16.37 -18.91
CA ALA A 414 -24.85 15.67 -17.94
C ALA A 414 -24.74 14.18 -18.27
N VAL A 415 -23.70 13.54 -17.73
CA VAL A 415 -23.58 12.08 -17.77
C VAL A 415 -24.76 11.46 -17.01
N ALA A 416 -25.37 10.43 -17.60
CA ALA A 416 -26.46 9.69 -16.97
C ALA A 416 -25.93 8.93 -15.74
N PRO A 417 -26.49 9.12 -14.52
CA PRO A 417 -25.98 8.50 -13.30
C PRO A 417 -25.92 6.97 -13.39
N GLU A 418 -26.89 6.35 -14.06
CA GLU A 418 -26.97 4.91 -14.30
C GLU A 418 -25.84 4.36 -15.19
N SER A 419 -25.14 5.22 -15.93
CA SER A 419 -23.97 4.84 -16.74
C SER A 419 -22.67 4.81 -15.93
N ILE A 420 -22.70 5.26 -14.67
CA ILE A 420 -21.57 5.25 -13.74
C ILE A 420 -21.71 4.01 -12.86
N THR A 421 -21.03 2.93 -13.24
CA THR A 421 -21.22 1.60 -12.65
C THR A 421 -20.09 1.19 -11.71
N SER A 422 -18.89 1.78 -11.85
CA SER A 422 -17.77 1.49 -10.97
C SER A 422 -17.97 2.12 -9.59
N GLN A 423 -17.50 1.43 -8.54
CA GLN A 423 -17.58 1.95 -7.18
C GLN A 423 -16.88 3.32 -7.02
N GLN A 424 -15.71 3.48 -7.64
CA GLN A 424 -14.96 4.74 -7.64
C GLN A 424 -15.74 5.87 -8.33
N GLY A 425 -16.34 5.58 -9.49
CA GLY A 425 -17.15 6.54 -10.21
C GLY A 425 -18.41 6.94 -9.44
N ILE A 426 -19.08 5.97 -8.81
CA ILE A 426 -20.27 6.21 -7.98
C ILE A 426 -19.92 7.11 -6.80
N GLN A 427 -18.81 6.84 -6.09
CA GLN A 427 -18.34 7.67 -4.98
C GLN A 427 -18.04 9.11 -5.42
N LEU A 428 -17.33 9.27 -6.55
CA LEU A 428 -17.02 10.58 -7.10
C LEU A 428 -18.29 11.34 -7.49
N TYR A 429 -19.23 10.68 -8.16
CA TYR A 429 -20.53 11.24 -8.52
C TYR A 429 -21.34 11.66 -7.28
N GLN A 430 -21.40 10.82 -6.25
CA GLN A 430 -22.12 11.13 -5.01
C GLN A 430 -21.52 12.32 -4.27
N SER A 431 -20.19 12.48 -4.30
CA SER A 431 -19.51 13.60 -3.64
C SER A 431 -19.79 14.94 -4.31
N GLU A 432 -19.89 14.98 -5.64
CA GLU A 432 -20.13 16.20 -6.41
C GLU A 432 -20.82 15.92 -7.75
N PRO A 433 -22.15 15.69 -7.77
CA PRO A 433 -22.87 15.32 -9.00
C PRO A 433 -22.72 16.34 -10.13
N GLY A 434 -22.63 17.62 -9.76
CA GLY A 434 -22.44 18.72 -10.71
C GLY A 434 -21.17 18.62 -11.55
N ARG A 435 -20.13 17.90 -11.07
CA ARG A 435 -18.86 17.68 -11.79
C ARG A 435 -19.06 17.01 -13.14
N PHE A 436 -20.14 16.25 -13.31
CA PHE A 436 -20.46 15.48 -14.51
C PHE A 436 -21.36 16.22 -15.50
N ARG A 437 -21.61 17.51 -15.26
CA ARG A 437 -22.30 18.38 -16.22
C ARG A 437 -21.36 18.79 -17.36
N ARG A 438 -21.90 18.87 -18.57
CA ARG A 438 -21.20 19.20 -19.81
C ARG A 438 -20.41 20.50 -19.69
N ASP A 439 -21.04 21.54 -19.15
CA ASP A 439 -20.42 22.86 -18.96
C ASP A 439 -19.18 22.81 -18.04
N ARG A 440 -19.27 22.07 -16.93
CA ARG A 440 -18.14 21.90 -16.00
C ARG A 440 -17.02 21.04 -16.57
N LEU A 441 -17.34 19.95 -17.27
CA LEU A 441 -16.32 19.13 -17.93
C LEU A 441 -15.60 19.92 -19.03
N VAL A 442 -16.34 20.69 -19.84
CA VAL A 442 -15.76 21.57 -20.88
C VAL A 442 -14.89 22.66 -20.25
N ALA A 443 -15.33 23.26 -19.14
CA ALA A 443 -14.53 24.24 -18.41
C ALA A 443 -13.24 23.63 -17.86
N TYR A 444 -13.31 22.44 -17.27
CA TYR A 444 -12.14 21.72 -16.75
C TYR A 444 -11.15 21.38 -17.87
N ARG A 445 -11.63 20.81 -18.98
CA ARG A 445 -10.85 20.56 -20.20
C ARG A 445 -10.15 21.83 -20.72
N SER A 446 -10.86 22.95 -20.74
CA SER A 446 -10.32 24.23 -21.21
C SER A 446 -9.21 24.75 -20.30
N GLY A 447 -9.34 24.56 -18.97
CA GLY A 447 -8.29 24.84 -18.00
C GLY A 447 -7.02 24.03 -18.26
N LEU A 448 -7.16 22.71 -18.48
CA LEU A 448 -6.04 21.83 -18.80
C LEU A 448 -5.36 22.22 -20.13
N THR A 449 -6.15 22.54 -21.16
CA THR A 449 -5.64 22.99 -22.46
C THR A 449 -4.85 24.30 -22.32
N THR A 450 -5.37 25.26 -21.56
CA THR A 450 -4.69 26.53 -21.30
C THR A 450 -3.36 26.30 -20.59
N PHE A 451 -3.33 25.39 -19.62
CA PHE A 451 -2.11 25.03 -18.92
C PHE A 451 -1.08 24.39 -19.87
N LEU A 452 -1.51 23.47 -20.73
CA LEU A 452 -0.65 22.86 -21.75
C LEU A 452 -0.02 23.92 -22.69
N GLN A 453 -0.83 24.87 -23.20
CA GLN A 453 -0.36 25.95 -24.07
C GLN A 453 0.64 26.89 -23.38
N SER A 454 0.49 27.09 -22.07
CA SER A 454 1.46 27.89 -21.29
C SER A 454 2.84 27.23 -21.24
N LEU A 455 2.90 25.89 -21.20
CA LEU A 455 4.17 25.15 -21.25
C LEU A 455 4.83 25.27 -22.62
N ASP A 456 4.07 25.25 -23.72
CA ASP A 456 4.60 25.43 -25.07
C ASP A 456 5.20 26.83 -25.27
N SER A 457 4.51 27.85 -24.78
CA SER A 457 4.94 29.25 -24.85
C SER A 457 6.25 29.49 -24.09
N ASN A 458 6.43 28.81 -22.96
CA ASN A 458 7.66 28.85 -22.17
C ASN A 458 8.82 28.12 -22.86
N SER A 459 8.55 27.02 -23.58
CA SER A 459 9.57 26.32 -24.38
C SER A 459 10.08 27.17 -25.56
N THR A 460 9.22 27.97 -26.21
CA THR A 460 9.63 28.77 -27.39
C THR A 460 10.53 29.95 -27.02
N ARG A 461 10.30 30.58 -25.86
CA ARG A 461 11.14 31.68 -25.34
C ARG A 461 12.54 31.23 -24.93
N ALA A 462 12.72 29.97 -24.53
CA ALA A 462 14.01 29.43 -24.11
C ALA A 462 15.01 29.21 -25.27
N ASN A 463 14.55 29.09 -26.53
CA ASN A 463 15.40 28.77 -27.70
C ASN A 463 16.09 29.97 -28.37
N GLN A 464 15.81 31.22 -27.96
CA GLN A 464 16.39 32.43 -28.58
C GLN A 464 17.47 33.13 -27.72
N SER A 465 17.96 32.51 -26.63
CA SER A 465 18.93 33.15 -25.73
C SER A 465 19.96 32.17 -25.13
N SER A 466 21.25 32.44 -25.31
CA SER A 466 22.34 32.04 -24.39
C SER A 466 23.45 33.10 -24.47
N PRO A 467 24.02 33.58 -23.34
CA PRO A 467 24.88 32.72 -22.52
C PRO A 467 24.48 32.60 -21.04
N ALA A 468 24.80 31.41 -20.51
CA ALA A 468 25.23 31.08 -19.14
C ALA A 468 24.34 31.48 -17.94
N ILE A 469 23.62 30.51 -17.37
CA ILE A 469 23.96 29.82 -16.10
C ILE A 469 22.81 28.89 -15.68
N ALA A 470 23.21 27.62 -15.54
CA ALA A 470 22.74 26.48 -14.74
C ALA A 470 21.41 26.50 -13.94
N LYS A 471 20.70 25.37 -14.11
CA LYS A 471 19.87 24.62 -13.13
C LYS A 471 18.57 25.32 -12.69
N SER A 472 17.40 24.69 -12.54
CA SER A 472 16.92 23.31 -12.66
C SER A 472 15.43 23.36 -12.30
N THR A 473 14.56 22.72 -13.08
CA THR A 473 13.69 21.64 -12.58
C THR A 473 12.69 21.90 -11.43
N SER A 474 11.42 21.95 -11.80
CA SER A 474 10.22 21.19 -11.40
C SER A 474 9.95 20.98 -9.91
N SER A 475 8.76 21.06 -9.30
CA SER A 475 7.40 21.06 -9.79
C SER A 475 6.33 20.55 -8.81
N ASN A 476 5.14 21.16 -8.85
CA ASN A 476 3.74 20.69 -8.73
C ASN A 476 3.34 19.71 -7.65
N GLN A 477 2.08 19.93 -7.24
CA GLN A 477 0.95 18.98 -7.20
C GLN A 477 1.28 17.52 -6.91
N THR A 478 0.46 16.77 -6.21
CA THR A 478 -0.75 16.99 -5.45
C THR A 478 -0.89 15.61 -4.87
N ALA A 479 -0.83 15.49 -3.56
CA ALA A 479 -1.16 14.24 -2.95
C ALA A 479 -2.69 14.02 -3.11
N THR A 480 -3.03 12.80 -3.52
CA THR A 480 -3.78 11.78 -2.77
C THR A 480 -5.29 12.12 -2.87
N ALA A 481 -6.24 11.33 -3.38
CA ALA A 481 -6.44 9.92 -3.67
C ALA A 481 -6.77 9.03 -2.46
N ILE A 482 -8.03 8.79 -2.04
CA ILE A 482 -9.21 8.62 -2.88
C ILE A 482 -10.58 9.12 -2.30
N SER A 483 -10.77 9.40 -1.00
CA SER A 483 -11.80 10.35 -0.51
C SER A 483 -11.53 10.89 0.90
N GLU A 484 -11.05 10.02 1.79
CA GLU A 484 -10.36 10.40 3.02
C GLU A 484 -8.86 10.21 2.83
N THR A 485 -8.48 9.17 2.11
CA THR A 485 -7.20 9.15 1.39
C THR A 485 -7.19 10.21 0.29
N SER A 486 -8.32 10.86 -0.11
CA SER A 486 -8.29 12.04 -0.99
C SER A 486 -8.40 13.32 -0.21
N ALA A 487 -9.20 13.42 0.84
CA ALA A 487 -9.15 14.60 1.69
C ALA A 487 -7.82 14.74 2.45
N GLN A 488 -7.20 13.64 2.90
CA GLN A 488 -5.87 13.57 3.55
C GLN A 488 -4.75 14.20 2.72
N ALA A 489 -5.08 14.59 1.52
CA ALA A 489 -4.34 14.05 0.48
C ALA A 489 -4.33 15.06 -0.65
N ASP A 490 -5.48 15.52 -1.11
CA ASP A 490 -5.80 16.91 -1.40
C ASP A 490 -5.23 17.81 -0.27
N ALA A 491 -5.29 17.39 1.00
CA ALA A 491 -4.54 18.02 2.08
C ALA A 491 -3.02 17.83 2.01
N ILE A 492 -2.44 16.65 1.75
CA ILE A 492 -0.98 16.53 1.53
C ILE A 492 -0.53 17.34 0.29
N ALA A 493 -1.37 17.48 -0.74
CA ALA A 493 -1.16 18.30 -1.94
C ALA A 493 -1.11 19.78 -1.58
N ALA A 494 -2.16 20.23 -0.88
CA ALA A 494 -2.28 21.58 -0.39
C ALA A 494 -1.12 21.89 0.57
N ILE A 495 -0.73 20.95 1.41
CA ILE A 495 0.44 21.02 2.28
C ILE A 495 1.71 21.25 1.47
N GLU A 496 1.97 20.49 0.40
CA GLU A 496 3.19 20.67 -0.38
C GLU A 496 3.20 22.00 -1.16
N ILE A 497 2.06 22.43 -1.70
CA ILE A 497 1.94 23.76 -2.33
C ILE A 497 2.21 24.86 -1.30
N ILE A 498 1.59 24.76 -0.13
CA ILE A 498 1.74 25.72 0.97
C ILE A 498 3.18 25.70 1.51
N ARG A 499 3.82 24.53 1.57
CA ARG A 499 5.22 24.39 1.97
C ARG A 499 6.12 25.21 1.06
N VAL A 500 5.98 25.06 -0.25
CA VAL A 500 6.76 25.82 -1.25
C VAL A 500 6.54 27.32 -1.09
N GLN A 501 5.31 27.77 -0.85
CA GLN A 501 4.99 29.19 -0.63
C GLN A 501 5.51 29.72 0.72
N MET A 502 5.58 28.87 1.74
CA MET A 502 5.98 29.27 3.09
C MET A 502 7.50 29.35 3.24
N MET A 503 8.28 28.54 2.52
CA MET A 503 9.74 28.51 2.67
C MET A 503 10.40 29.90 2.48
N PRO A 504 10.09 30.68 1.43
CA PRO A 504 10.61 32.05 1.29
C PRO A 504 10.26 32.95 2.46
N LEU A 505 9.06 32.79 3.04
CA LEU A 505 8.64 33.54 4.22
C LEU A 505 9.45 33.12 5.46
N LEU A 506 9.69 31.83 5.69
CA LEU A 506 10.50 31.36 6.82
C LEU A 506 11.96 31.80 6.69
N GLU A 507 12.50 31.85 5.48
CA GLU A 507 13.81 32.44 5.22
C GLU A 507 13.83 33.95 5.44
N ALA A 508 12.78 34.66 5.00
CA ALA A 508 12.64 36.08 5.24
C ALA A 508 12.58 36.40 6.73
N ILE A 509 11.81 35.62 7.52
CA ILE A 509 11.75 35.73 8.98
C ILE A 509 13.15 35.51 9.60
N ALA A 510 13.91 34.52 9.11
CA ALA A 510 15.25 34.23 9.61
C ALA A 510 16.23 35.39 9.36
N LYS A 511 16.14 36.02 8.19
CA LYS A 511 17.03 37.09 7.73
C LYS A 511 16.58 38.49 8.18
N ASP A 512 15.32 38.65 8.57
CA ASP A 512 14.76 39.96 8.90
C ASP A 512 15.31 40.51 10.22
N SER A 513 16.23 41.46 10.05
CA SER A 513 16.84 42.15 11.16
C SER A 513 15.94 43.23 11.81
N THR A 514 14.85 43.60 11.12
CA THR A 514 14.01 44.74 11.46
C THR A 514 12.69 44.37 12.12
N GLY A 515 12.22 43.13 11.95
CA GLY A 515 10.94 42.65 12.47
C GLY A 515 9.73 42.96 11.58
N ARG A 516 9.93 43.68 10.46
CA ARG A 516 8.88 44.04 9.50
C ARG A 516 8.15 42.84 8.91
N VAL A 517 8.85 41.74 8.68
CA VAL A 517 8.23 40.51 8.18
C VAL A 517 7.27 39.95 9.22
N ILE A 518 7.62 40.01 10.50
CA ILE A 518 6.76 39.53 11.60
C ILE A 518 5.56 40.46 11.80
N GLU A 519 5.75 41.78 11.65
CA GLU A 519 4.64 42.75 11.73
C GLU A 519 3.55 42.48 10.69
N GLN A 520 3.92 42.05 9.48
CA GLN A 520 2.97 41.68 8.43
C GLN A 520 2.17 40.40 8.74
N LEU A 521 2.64 39.59 9.68
CA LEU A 521 2.00 38.34 10.10
C LEU A 521 1.06 38.52 11.28
N ILE A 522 0.91 39.74 11.80
CA ILE A 522 -0.03 40.01 12.89
C ILE A 522 -1.46 39.71 12.39
N PRO A 523 -2.24 38.88 13.12
CA PRO A 523 -3.61 38.59 12.74
C PRO A 523 -4.48 39.86 12.75
N ALA A 524 -5.30 40.03 11.72
CA ALA A 524 -6.36 41.03 11.68
C ALA A 524 -7.63 40.49 12.34
N GLU A 525 -8.58 41.37 12.65
CA GLU A 525 -9.82 40.99 13.34
C GLU A 525 -10.62 39.89 12.61
N ALA A 526 -10.69 39.97 11.28
CA ALA A 526 -11.39 38.99 10.44
C ALA A 526 -10.70 37.61 10.40
N ASP A 527 -9.41 37.53 10.72
CA ASP A 527 -8.65 36.28 10.66
C ASP A 527 -9.09 35.28 11.72
N TYR A 528 -9.47 35.76 12.90
CA TYR A 528 -9.85 34.89 14.01
C TYR A 528 -11.04 34.01 13.65
N ALA A 529 -12.02 34.55 12.93
CA ALA A 529 -13.17 33.79 12.44
C ALA A 529 -12.80 32.78 11.33
N LYS A 530 -11.68 32.99 10.62
CA LYS A 530 -11.17 32.02 9.64
C LYS A 530 -10.45 30.85 10.31
N VAL A 531 -9.80 31.09 11.46
CA VAL A 531 -8.87 30.15 12.11
C VAL A 531 -9.49 29.37 13.27
N PHE A 532 -10.41 29.98 14.01
CA PHE A 532 -11.01 29.39 15.20
C PHE A 532 -12.49 29.12 14.98
N VAL A 533 -13.00 28.08 15.63
CA VAL A 533 -14.46 27.85 15.70
C VAL A 533 -15.10 28.96 16.54
N SER A 534 -16.41 29.19 16.38
CA SER A 534 -17.12 30.34 16.96
C SER A 534 -16.91 30.52 18.46
N THR A 535 -16.84 29.44 19.23
CA THR A 535 -16.63 29.46 20.69
C THR A 535 -15.23 29.88 21.12
N ALA A 536 -14.25 29.85 20.22
CA ALA A 536 -12.84 30.14 20.51
C ALA A 536 -12.34 31.48 19.94
N ILE A 537 -13.15 32.18 19.14
CA ILE A 537 -12.77 33.47 18.51
C ILE A 537 -12.42 34.53 19.55
N GLU A 538 -13.33 34.83 20.48
CA GLU A 538 -13.09 35.90 21.48
C GLU A 538 -11.97 35.57 22.46
N PRO A 539 -11.88 34.34 23.03
CA PRO A 539 -10.73 33.96 23.86
C PRO A 539 -9.39 34.06 23.12
N ALA A 540 -9.34 33.62 21.84
CA ALA A 540 -8.15 33.76 21.03
C ALA A 540 -7.79 35.23 20.81
N ARG A 541 -8.74 36.06 20.39
CA ARG A 541 -8.53 37.49 20.13
C ARG A 541 -8.01 38.21 21.36
N ALA A 542 -8.66 38.05 22.51
CA ALA A 542 -8.22 38.69 23.74
C ALA A 542 -6.80 38.28 24.14
N GLY A 543 -6.44 37.01 23.99
CA GLY A 543 -5.11 36.51 24.31
C GLY A 543 -4.03 36.99 23.34
N TYR A 544 -4.31 37.01 22.04
CA TYR A 544 -3.36 37.46 21.03
C TYR A 544 -3.21 38.98 20.98
N ASP A 545 -4.28 39.75 21.22
CA ASP A 545 -4.18 41.20 21.36
C ASP A 545 -3.24 41.58 22.51
N LYS A 546 -3.34 40.87 23.65
CA LYS A 546 -2.43 41.07 24.77
C LYS A 546 -0.98 40.73 24.40
N LEU A 547 -0.78 39.67 23.63
CA LEU A 547 0.54 39.23 23.18
C LEU A 547 1.16 40.23 22.19
N TRP A 548 0.41 40.67 21.18
CA TRP A 548 0.90 41.56 20.13
C TRP A 548 1.03 43.02 20.58
N LYS A 549 0.31 43.44 21.62
CA LYS A 549 0.57 44.72 22.32
C LYS A 549 1.93 44.74 23.04
N ASN A 550 2.46 43.57 23.42
CA ASN A 550 3.74 43.44 24.11
C ASN A 550 4.56 42.30 23.48
N PRO A 551 4.98 42.45 22.20
CA PRO A 551 5.59 41.36 21.47
C PRO A 551 6.94 41.01 22.11
N ARG A 552 7.16 39.72 22.37
CA ARG A 552 8.49 39.28 22.79
C ARG A 552 9.44 39.37 21.59
N PRO A 553 10.71 39.77 21.80
CA PRO A 553 11.70 39.76 20.73
C PRO A 553 11.75 38.39 20.07
N PHE A 554 11.65 38.37 18.74
CA PHE A 554 11.81 37.15 17.98
C PHE A 554 13.24 36.64 18.14
N LYS A 555 13.39 35.43 18.68
CA LYS A 555 14.71 34.79 18.78
C LYS A 555 15.13 34.38 17.37
N ARG A 556 16.28 34.86 16.90
CA ARG A 556 16.79 34.51 15.57
C ARG A 556 17.55 33.19 15.58
N PRO A 557 17.60 32.47 14.44
CA PRO A 557 18.51 31.35 14.28
C PRO A 557 19.97 31.80 14.38
N GLU A 558 20.81 30.90 14.89
CA GLU A 558 22.26 31.09 14.90
C GLU A 558 22.86 30.93 13.49
N LEU A 559 24.06 31.47 13.23
CA LEU A 559 24.69 31.44 11.90
C LEU A 559 24.92 30.01 11.37
N ASN A 560 25.07 29.04 12.26
CA ASN A 560 25.21 27.62 11.90
C ASN A 560 23.87 26.92 11.64
N GLN A 561 22.73 27.54 11.97
CA GLN A 561 21.39 26.98 11.77
C GLN A 561 20.87 27.29 10.36
N THR A 562 21.52 26.71 9.36
CA THR A 562 21.26 26.97 7.94
C THR A 562 20.13 26.16 7.34
N GLU A 563 19.65 25.12 8.03
CA GLU A 563 18.58 24.24 7.55
C GLU A 563 17.24 24.59 8.20
N ILE A 564 16.16 24.57 7.43
CA ILE A 564 14.81 24.78 7.92
C ILE A 564 14.04 23.46 7.80
N SER A 565 13.68 22.86 8.93
CA SER A 565 12.75 21.73 8.97
C SER A 565 11.34 22.26 9.18
N CYS A 566 10.45 22.00 8.24
CA CYS A 566 9.09 22.51 8.25
C CYS A 566 8.09 21.36 8.26
N TYR A 567 7.03 21.50 9.05
CA TYR A 567 5.97 20.53 9.22
C TYR A 567 4.62 21.23 9.14
N LEU A 568 3.68 20.65 8.39
CA LEU A 568 2.38 21.23 8.09
C LEU A 568 1.31 20.19 8.34
N ALA A 569 0.17 20.60 8.90
CA ALA A 569 -0.97 19.73 9.13
C ALA A 569 -2.28 20.52 9.08
N PRO A 570 -3.35 20.00 8.46
CA PRO A 570 -4.70 20.50 8.66
C PRO A 570 -5.08 20.40 10.14
N ALA A 571 -5.80 21.38 10.66
CA ALA A 571 -6.16 21.39 12.08
C ALA A 571 -7.00 20.18 12.49
N GLY A 572 -7.85 19.66 11.58
CA GLY A 572 -8.62 18.44 11.81
C GLY A 572 -7.75 17.19 12.02
N MET A 573 -6.52 17.18 11.48
CA MET A 573 -5.56 16.10 11.66
C MET A 573 -4.69 16.23 12.91
N LEU A 574 -4.83 17.33 13.68
CA LEU A 574 -4.08 17.53 14.92
C LEU A 574 -4.73 16.85 16.13
N GLN A 575 -5.95 16.31 15.98
CA GLN A 575 -6.70 15.69 17.07
C GLN A 575 -6.14 14.31 17.47
N SER A 576 -5.62 13.55 16.51
CA SER A 576 -5.03 12.22 16.71
C SER A 576 -3.56 12.19 16.30
N GLU A 577 -2.82 11.19 16.77
CA GLU A 577 -1.43 10.96 16.36
C GLU A 577 -1.40 10.34 14.97
N ASN A 578 -0.69 11.00 14.05
CA ASN A 578 -0.47 10.58 12.67
C ASN A 578 0.83 11.23 12.14
N GLU A 579 1.23 10.87 10.93
CA GLU A 579 2.48 11.34 10.32
C GLU A 579 2.59 12.88 10.25
N LEU A 580 1.47 13.59 10.01
CA LEU A 580 1.45 15.05 9.90
C LEU A 580 1.45 15.74 11.27
N SER A 581 0.84 15.12 12.29
CA SER A 581 0.74 15.69 13.63
C SER A 581 1.96 15.42 14.52
N ALA A 582 2.80 14.44 14.18
CA ALA A 582 3.96 14.00 15.00
C ALA A 582 4.97 15.12 15.34
N ALA A 583 5.15 16.10 14.46
CA ALA A 583 6.09 17.20 14.66
C ALA A 583 5.47 18.43 15.36
N PHE A 584 4.18 18.40 15.67
CA PHE A 584 3.51 19.45 16.44
C PHE A 584 3.65 19.20 17.94
N PRO A 585 3.77 20.27 18.76
CA PRO A 585 3.72 20.13 20.21
C PRO A 585 2.42 19.42 20.64
N CYS A 586 2.50 18.52 21.62
CA CYS A 586 1.35 17.77 22.13
C CYS A 586 0.15 18.65 22.54
N GLY A 587 0.40 19.90 22.94
CA GLY A 587 -0.64 20.88 23.27
C GLY A 587 -1.61 21.18 22.12
N TYR A 588 -1.23 20.95 20.86
CA TYR A 588 -2.14 21.09 19.72
C TYR A 588 -3.30 20.11 19.75
N ARG A 589 -3.10 18.90 20.30
CA ARG A 589 -4.16 17.89 20.42
C ARG A 589 -5.30 18.37 21.31
N ALA A 590 -4.97 19.05 22.41
CA ALA A 590 -5.94 19.61 23.34
C ALA A 590 -6.77 20.75 22.74
N ILE A 591 -6.21 21.49 21.76
CA ILE A 591 -6.91 22.63 21.15
C ILE A 591 -7.50 22.35 19.78
N ALA A 592 -7.23 21.19 19.16
CA ALA A 592 -7.72 20.85 17.82
C ALA A 592 -9.24 21.06 17.65
N PRO A 593 -10.12 20.72 18.63
CA PRO A 593 -11.56 21.00 18.54
C PRO A 593 -11.94 22.49 18.47
N TYR A 594 -11.03 23.40 18.86
CA TYR A 594 -11.24 24.85 18.82
C TYR A 594 -10.73 25.50 17.53
N LEU A 595 -10.09 24.73 16.65
CA LEU A 595 -9.53 25.21 15.40
C LEU A 595 -10.49 24.89 14.24
N ASN A 596 -10.51 25.73 13.21
CA ASN A 596 -11.19 25.38 11.96
C ASN A 596 -10.49 24.17 11.31
N PRO A 597 -11.16 23.01 11.15
CA PRO A 597 -10.51 21.76 10.77
C PRO A 597 -9.84 21.81 9.39
N HIS A 598 -10.27 22.71 8.52
CA HIS A 598 -9.75 22.85 7.15
C HIS A 598 -8.54 23.79 7.05
N ARG A 599 -8.15 24.48 8.13
CA ARG A 599 -6.99 25.39 8.12
C ARG A 599 -5.69 24.63 8.33
N ILE A 600 -4.70 24.91 7.50
CA ILE A 600 -3.37 24.29 7.56
C ILE A 600 -2.48 25.12 8.49
N TRP A 601 -1.96 24.47 9.52
CA TRP A 601 -1.06 25.03 10.51
C TRP A 601 0.38 24.61 10.21
N ALA A 602 1.35 25.45 10.56
CA ALA A 602 2.76 25.15 10.46
C ALA A 602 3.47 25.08 11.82
N SER A 603 4.41 24.14 11.90
CA SER A 603 5.46 24.02 12.91
C SER A 603 6.80 23.98 12.19
N TRP A 604 7.82 24.70 12.66
CA TRP A 604 9.12 24.70 11.99
C TRP A 604 10.29 24.81 12.97
N LYS A 605 11.47 24.43 12.49
CA LYS A 605 12.73 24.52 13.21
C LYS A 605 13.82 25.09 12.32
N TYR A 606 14.70 25.90 12.89
CA TYR A 606 15.99 26.23 12.30
C TYR A 606 17.06 25.33 12.94
N CYS A 607 17.69 24.49 12.13
CA CYS A 607 18.62 23.45 12.55
C CYS A 607 20.00 23.68 11.92
N ALA A 608 21.04 23.23 12.61
CA ALA A 608 22.36 23.14 12.01
C ALA A 608 22.42 21.99 11.00
N SER A 609 23.34 22.06 10.04
CA SER A 609 23.39 21.05 8.97
C SER A 609 23.56 19.64 9.52
N GLY A 610 22.65 18.74 9.15
CA GLY A 610 22.62 17.35 9.61
C GLY A 610 22.10 17.14 11.05
N GLN A 611 21.60 18.17 11.73
CA GLN A 611 21.02 18.07 13.07
C GLN A 611 19.49 18.09 13.02
N SER A 612 18.83 17.29 13.86
CA SER A 612 17.35 17.24 13.97
C SER A 612 16.78 18.15 15.07
N ALA A 613 17.67 18.72 15.90
CA ALA A 613 17.34 19.64 16.98
C ALA A 613 17.74 21.08 16.62
N GLY A 614 16.93 22.05 17.04
CA GLY A 614 17.10 23.45 16.64
C GLY A 614 16.08 24.39 17.29
N LEU A 615 16.11 25.65 16.86
CA LEU A 615 15.19 26.68 17.34
C LEU A 615 13.79 26.46 16.75
N SER A 616 12.80 26.12 17.59
CA SER A 616 11.46 25.73 17.16
C SER A 616 10.39 26.81 17.32
N PHE A 617 9.50 26.86 16.35
CA PHE A 617 8.34 27.74 16.29
C PHE A 617 7.10 26.99 15.79
N ASN A 618 5.93 27.57 16.00
CA ASN A 618 4.66 27.04 15.52
C ASN A 618 3.61 28.15 15.47
N GLY A 619 2.48 27.86 14.82
CA GLY A 619 1.30 28.71 14.87
C GLY A 619 1.06 29.55 13.62
N LEU A 620 1.84 29.36 12.55
CA LEU A 620 1.65 30.09 11.30
C LEU A 620 0.54 29.42 10.47
N VAL A 621 -0.38 30.21 9.90
CA VAL A 621 -1.60 29.73 9.22
C VAL A 621 -1.85 30.53 7.93
N TRP A 622 -2.26 29.84 6.86
CA TRP A 622 -2.67 30.46 5.60
C TRP A 622 -4.17 30.81 5.57
N LEU A 623 -4.52 32.06 5.25
CA LEU A 623 -5.87 32.65 5.36
C LEU A 623 -6.45 33.10 4.01
N ASP A 624 -6.30 32.25 3.00
CA ASP A 624 -6.77 32.42 1.61
C ASP A 624 -5.83 33.26 0.74
N ASP A 625 -5.47 34.47 1.16
CA ASP A 625 -4.65 35.43 0.40
C ASP A 625 -3.40 35.92 1.15
N ARG A 626 -3.25 35.58 2.44
CA ARG A 626 -2.09 35.96 3.25
C ARG A 626 -1.79 35.00 4.40
N TRP A 627 -0.62 35.17 4.99
CA TRP A 627 -0.17 34.48 6.20
C TRP A 627 -0.51 35.27 7.46
N ALA A 628 -0.90 34.56 8.51
CA ALA A 628 -1.06 35.11 9.86
C ALA A 628 -0.41 34.19 10.89
N TRP A 629 0.22 34.78 11.90
CA TRP A 629 0.94 34.06 12.95
C TRP A 629 0.22 34.13 14.29
N PHE A 630 -0.18 32.95 14.77
CA PHE A 630 -0.81 32.70 16.05
C PHE A 630 0.17 31.90 16.93
N PRO A 631 1.22 32.53 17.51
CA PRO A 631 2.29 31.82 18.19
C PRO A 631 1.81 31.05 19.43
N LYS A 632 2.09 29.74 19.45
CA LYS A 632 1.79 28.82 20.56
C LYS A 632 0.32 28.89 20.99
N PRO A 633 -0.63 28.56 20.09
CA PRO A 633 -2.06 28.70 20.35
C PRO A 633 -2.55 27.93 21.56
N TYR A 634 -1.93 26.78 21.85
CA TYR A 634 -2.22 25.95 23.02
C TYR A 634 -1.83 26.60 24.37
N ARG A 635 -1.12 27.73 24.35
CA ARG A 635 -0.86 28.56 25.55
C ARG A 635 -1.86 29.69 25.71
N ILE A 636 -2.49 30.12 24.62
CA ILE A 636 -3.50 31.18 24.60
C ILE A 636 -4.88 30.60 24.90
N LEU A 637 -5.24 29.51 24.21
CA LEU A 637 -6.50 28.79 24.37
C LEU A 637 -6.47 27.78 25.52
N LYS A 638 -5.77 28.06 26.62
CA LYS A 638 -5.83 27.21 27.81
C LYS A 638 -7.25 27.25 28.37
N MET A 639 -8.07 26.31 27.93
CA MET A 639 -9.37 25.97 28.50
C MET A 639 -9.23 24.78 29.44
#